data_AF-A0A2I1GXA8-F1
#
_entry.id   AF-A0A2I1GXA8-F1
#
_cell.length_a   1.000
_cell.length_b   1.000
_cell.length_c   1.000
_cell.angle_alpha   90.00
_cell.angle_beta   90.00
_cell.angle_gamma   90.00
#
_symmetry.space_group_name_H-M   'P 1'
#
loop_
_entity.id
_entity.type
_entity.pdbx_description
1 polymer ?
#
loop_
_entity_poly.entity_id
_entity_poly.type
_entity_poly.pdbx_seq_one_letter_code
_entity_poly.pdbx_strand_id
1 'polypeptide(L)'
;MAFMDDTTLISKNKNQLKKMIEICHQFFRINDIKVNIAKYELIKINDKENLDLMIKGEKINKINNEEGNRYLGIYFRHDNKRRIYKEKIINIVNSACNIFNWKRLNEKQIIAVWNIVIIPRIEYQLAAIVLTKTECNAGLAKCTPNFILFEKDLLGVKHIYNLQMEMLCKNLLYQANGNDKLSLLFRIKLSQEQKNIWTSKCPGEMKIESKCHHNWILAAIKALNEEKITLCNHEIRNNNETHRIKGGRIDITDLLDRKLIKNSAISRKNKDVIFYEDLLEADGINMLKWKHLCKEKGTNTKGKTPKWFKALEDMILEGKNTRKIKNVFIGQIEKLNIHINLFDENEKPKSNSIITWNDIGDFPIFCEDKKKSKSKKHKRIGTHLILVGNKIDLKNSPLLEKCEGCERNIGKKNKGKKECLIYLESEISRIIDRRKEDNYIKPYETFNNIIEKNNHVKELIITEKKDENYNEKIELIDSLIKSEEDFIKIIKNSIFEKDENDLNEKSKFLIIIDAIKTKLGINKEGDMSEEEYRILKELRSKTREILKGEDLVKTIKYNFEIIDEALITNEFNLYWNQRLINGGYRTWRKKITNVIWKNEILNSNKLEDLFMYNHKKEFDWQTTLEFLSNRVEFSKRQCGIKDMQDRSYRIKNILKDLPTYEILHQRNTNKIEDNKCMRCNKDEVENWEHIWVCEDNEFNLNEILHESIYLFEQHLKINNQDENVDILQNYSIEFLNILESPSTVLRGKSRIWELIRGIYNNRFNQLSYKKEEKNLIKKLWRFMYNGIKNHIWIPRCNEIKRLEEKRNIKKIDLRRSNINLTNNSEKEDEKDSKDEGKNKKLTKTKGKIEKTCKNNLGKNISLVTLDKLKGDIVGGNDIKNTWDMIVKLPN
;
A
#
# COMPACT_ATOMS: atom_id res chain seq x y z
N MET A 1 32.33 3.51 -10.77
CA MET A 1 31.62 2.20 -10.84
C MET A 1 32.26 1.45 -11.99
N ALA A 2 32.69 0.21 -11.78
CA ALA A 2 33.30 -0.60 -12.82
C ALA A 2 32.65 -1.97 -12.80
N PHE A 3 32.35 -2.50 -13.98
CA PHE A 3 31.87 -3.86 -14.17
C PHE A 3 32.58 -4.41 -15.40
N MET A 4 33.52 -5.34 -15.20
CA MET A 4 34.43 -5.79 -16.26
C MET A 4 35.18 -4.58 -16.88
N ASP A 5 35.04 -4.35 -18.18
CA ASP A 5 35.61 -3.20 -18.91
C ASP A 5 34.73 -1.93 -18.84
N ASP A 6 33.43 -2.07 -18.61
CA ASP A 6 32.48 -0.96 -18.51
C ASP A 6 32.71 -0.13 -17.24
N THR A 7 33.41 0.99 -17.41
CA THR A 7 33.76 1.93 -16.33
C THR A 7 32.97 3.23 -16.43
N THR A 8 32.29 3.59 -15.35
CA THR A 8 31.58 4.87 -15.19
C THR A 8 32.22 5.70 -14.09
N LEU A 9 32.63 6.92 -14.45
CA LEU A 9 33.15 7.93 -13.54
C LEU A 9 32.06 8.96 -13.23
N ILE A 10 31.89 9.29 -11.95
CA ILE A 10 30.93 10.29 -11.49
C ILE A 10 31.70 11.37 -10.73
N SER A 11 31.47 12.62 -11.09
CA SER A 11 32.12 13.78 -10.48
C SER A 11 31.12 14.92 -10.32
N LYS A 12 31.35 15.79 -9.32
CA LYS A 12 30.53 16.99 -9.07
C LYS A 12 30.82 18.12 -10.05
N ASN A 13 32.03 18.16 -10.62
CA ASN A 13 32.43 19.19 -11.57
C ASN A 13 33.40 18.65 -12.64
N LYS A 14 33.55 19.44 -13.72
CA LYS A 14 34.37 19.10 -14.89
C LYS A 14 35.85 18.90 -14.55
N ASN A 15 36.42 19.73 -13.68
CA ASN A 15 37.85 19.68 -13.35
C ASN A 15 38.21 18.41 -12.58
N GLN A 16 37.40 18.03 -11.61
CA GLN A 16 37.53 16.76 -10.91
C GLN A 16 37.35 15.57 -11.86
N LEU A 17 36.40 15.65 -12.80
CA LEU A 17 36.21 14.58 -13.78
C LEU A 17 37.44 14.41 -14.67
N LYS A 18 38.02 15.51 -15.15
CA LYS A 18 39.27 15.49 -15.92
C LYS A 18 40.42 14.86 -15.13
N LYS A 19 40.60 15.25 -13.87
CA LYS A 19 41.62 14.66 -12.98
C LYS A 19 41.40 13.17 -12.78
N MET A 20 40.16 12.72 -12.59
CA MET A 20 39.83 11.30 -12.48
C MET A 20 40.14 10.54 -13.77
N ILE A 21 39.77 11.08 -14.93
CA ILE A 21 40.06 10.49 -16.24
C ILE A 21 41.57 10.38 -16.45
N GLU A 22 42.33 11.40 -16.07
CA GLU A 22 43.79 11.41 -16.19
C GLU A 22 44.43 10.33 -15.32
N ILE A 23 44.02 10.22 -14.05
CA ILE A 23 44.46 9.14 -13.14
C ILE A 23 44.10 7.77 -13.73
N CYS A 24 42.89 7.59 -14.25
CA CYS A 24 42.49 6.34 -14.90
C CYS A 24 43.37 6.04 -16.14
N HIS A 25 43.65 7.04 -16.98
CA HIS A 25 44.49 6.86 -18.17
C HIS A 25 45.95 6.56 -17.82
N GLN A 26 46.49 7.15 -16.75
CA GLN A 26 47.81 6.80 -16.21
C GLN A 26 47.82 5.35 -15.73
N PHE A 27 46.83 4.95 -14.93
CA PHE A 27 46.68 3.57 -14.46
C PHE A 27 46.56 2.57 -15.61
N PHE A 28 45.73 2.86 -16.63
CA PHE A 28 45.59 1.99 -17.79
C PHE A 28 46.87 1.88 -18.61
N ARG A 29 47.65 2.98 -18.74
CA ARG A 29 48.96 2.96 -19.38
C ARG A 29 49.97 2.07 -18.65
N ILE A 30 49.99 2.12 -17.32
CA ILE A 30 50.88 1.26 -16.50
C ILE A 30 50.56 -0.23 -16.70
N ASN A 31 49.30 -0.56 -17.01
CA ASN A 31 48.83 -1.93 -17.21
C ASN A 31 48.70 -2.33 -18.70
N ASP A 32 49.27 -1.56 -19.63
CA ASP A 32 49.18 -1.79 -21.08
C ASP A 32 47.75 -1.93 -21.63
N ILE A 33 46.77 -1.26 -21.01
CA ILE A 33 45.37 -1.26 -21.43
C ILE A 33 45.11 -0.08 -22.37
N LYS A 34 44.64 -0.39 -23.59
CA LYS A 34 44.30 0.61 -24.62
C LYS A 34 42.83 1.03 -24.48
N VAL A 35 42.60 2.33 -24.37
CA VAL A 35 41.25 2.89 -24.16
C VAL A 35 40.69 3.49 -25.46
N ASN A 36 39.45 3.14 -25.79
CA ASN A 36 38.75 3.67 -26.96
C ASN A 36 37.92 4.92 -26.59
N ILE A 37 38.43 6.11 -26.89
CA ILE A 37 37.80 7.40 -26.57
C ILE A 37 36.48 7.60 -27.36
N ALA A 38 36.35 7.04 -28.56
CA ALA A 38 35.13 7.15 -29.37
C ALA A 38 33.91 6.46 -28.73
N LYS A 39 34.14 5.52 -27.81
CA LYS A 39 33.07 4.88 -27.02
C LYS A 39 32.67 5.67 -25.78
N TYR A 40 33.38 6.74 -25.42
CA TYR A 40 33.06 7.52 -24.24
C TYR A 40 31.72 8.23 -24.44
N GLU A 41 30.87 8.15 -23.41
CA GLU A 41 29.60 8.83 -23.37
C GLU A 41 29.60 9.80 -22.18
N LEU A 42 29.19 11.03 -22.41
CA LEU A 42 29.13 12.05 -21.37
C LEU A 42 27.67 12.37 -21.02
N ILE A 43 27.34 12.17 -19.74
CA ILE A 43 26.06 12.58 -19.18
C ILE A 43 26.28 13.83 -18.35
N LYS A 44 25.58 14.90 -18.70
CA LYS A 44 25.59 16.18 -17.99
C LYS A 44 24.27 16.35 -17.25
N ILE A 45 24.31 16.29 -15.92
CA ILE A 45 23.13 16.46 -15.06
C ILE A 45 23.15 17.87 -14.48
N ASN A 46 22.10 18.65 -14.74
CA ASN A 46 21.93 20.03 -14.25
C ASN A 46 23.08 20.99 -14.63
N ASP A 47 23.72 20.79 -15.79
CA ASP A 47 24.77 21.68 -16.31
C ASP A 47 24.16 23.00 -16.81
N LYS A 48 24.72 24.13 -16.35
CA LYS A 48 24.30 25.49 -16.76
C LYS A 48 25.26 26.10 -17.79
N GLU A 49 26.49 25.60 -17.87
CA GLU A 49 27.58 26.27 -18.59
C GLU A 49 27.83 25.66 -19.98
N ASN A 50 27.19 24.53 -20.32
CA ASN A 50 27.27 23.87 -21.64
C ASN A 50 28.71 23.62 -22.14
N LEU A 51 29.69 23.52 -21.24
CA LEU A 51 31.10 23.42 -21.60
C LEU A 51 31.47 22.03 -22.15
N ASP A 52 32.12 21.97 -23.31
CA ASP A 52 32.58 20.70 -23.91
C ASP A 52 33.71 20.04 -23.12
N LEU A 53 33.71 18.70 -23.04
CA LEU A 53 34.80 17.94 -22.42
C LEU A 53 35.75 17.42 -23.51
N MET A 54 36.97 17.96 -23.51
CA MET A 54 38.07 17.51 -24.36
C MET A 54 38.94 16.51 -23.58
N ILE A 55 39.24 15.36 -24.19
CA ILE A 55 40.14 14.33 -23.64
C ILE A 55 41.22 14.06 -24.69
N LYS A 56 42.49 14.28 -24.36
CA LYS A 56 43.64 14.08 -25.29
C LYS A 56 43.49 14.77 -26.65
N GLY A 57 42.84 15.93 -26.70
CA GLY A 57 42.60 16.69 -27.93
C GLY A 57 41.33 16.31 -28.70
N GLU A 58 40.65 15.20 -28.34
CA GLU A 58 39.39 14.79 -28.96
C GLU A 58 38.17 15.26 -28.16
N LYS A 59 37.13 15.72 -28.88
CA LYS A 59 35.82 16.06 -28.30
C LYS A 59 34.97 14.80 -28.15
N ILE A 60 34.31 14.65 -27.00
CA ILE A 60 33.32 13.58 -26.83
C ILE A 60 32.06 13.91 -27.65
N ASN A 61 31.75 13.06 -28.63
CA ASN A 61 30.61 13.28 -29.54
C ASN A 61 29.26 12.89 -28.93
N LYS A 62 29.21 11.87 -28.07
CA LYS A 62 27.97 11.40 -27.44
C LYS A 62 27.73 12.11 -26.12
N ILE A 63 27.03 13.24 -26.17
CA ILE A 63 26.62 14.01 -24.99
C ILE A 63 25.10 13.94 -24.85
N ASN A 64 24.59 13.57 -23.66
CA ASN A 64 23.15 13.57 -23.34
C ASN A 64 22.25 12.99 -24.44
N ASN A 65 22.52 11.76 -24.87
CA ASN A 65 21.77 11.09 -25.93
C ASN A 65 20.25 11.15 -25.67
N GLU A 66 19.46 11.58 -26.67
CA GLU A 66 18.01 11.70 -26.56
C GLU A 66 17.33 10.37 -26.21
N GLU A 67 17.85 9.26 -26.74
CA GLU A 67 17.41 7.89 -26.45
C GLU A 67 17.84 7.37 -25.07
N GLY A 68 18.72 8.11 -24.38
CA GLY A 68 19.39 7.71 -23.15
C GLY A 68 20.70 6.96 -23.39
N ASN A 69 21.55 6.96 -22.37
CA ASN A 69 22.85 6.30 -22.34
C ASN A 69 22.71 4.91 -21.73
N ARG A 70 23.22 3.88 -22.39
CA ARG A 70 23.06 2.49 -21.94
C ARG A 70 24.21 2.12 -21.00
N TYR A 71 23.88 1.68 -19.79
CA TYR A 71 24.84 1.09 -18.85
C TYR A 71 24.30 -0.24 -18.34
N LEU A 72 25.05 -1.33 -18.53
CA LEU A 72 24.67 -2.71 -18.19
C LEU A 72 23.31 -3.17 -18.75
N GLY A 73 22.80 -2.52 -19.81
CA GLY A 73 21.49 -2.82 -20.39
C GLY A 73 20.32 -2.00 -19.84
N ILE A 74 20.55 -1.11 -18.86
CA ILE A 74 19.59 -0.09 -18.42
C ILE A 74 19.95 1.22 -19.12
N TYR A 75 18.94 1.92 -19.62
CA TYR A 75 19.12 3.23 -20.23
C TYR A 75 18.97 4.31 -19.17
N PHE A 76 19.93 5.22 -19.05
CA PHE A 76 19.90 6.36 -18.15
C PHE A 76 19.83 7.63 -18.97
N ARG A 77 18.90 8.52 -18.63
CA ARG A 77 18.86 9.85 -19.24
C ARG A 77 19.10 10.92 -18.20
N HIS A 78 19.78 11.98 -18.62
CA HIS A 78 20.18 13.09 -17.74
C HIS A 78 19.00 13.77 -17.03
N ASP A 79 17.81 13.78 -17.64
CA ASP A 79 16.58 14.36 -17.08
C ASP A 79 15.64 13.33 -16.45
N ASN A 80 16.02 12.04 -16.47
CA ASN A 80 15.27 10.93 -15.90
C ASN A 80 13.77 10.87 -16.33
N LYS A 81 13.41 11.34 -17.54
CA LYS A 81 12.00 11.31 -17.97
C LYS A 81 11.50 9.87 -18.10
N ARG A 82 10.46 9.59 -17.31
CA ARG A 82 9.72 8.32 -17.25
C ARG A 82 9.26 7.77 -18.60
N ARG A 83 8.92 8.64 -19.56
CA ARG A 83 8.37 8.25 -20.87
C ARG A 83 9.29 7.30 -21.63
N ILE A 84 10.60 7.54 -21.62
CA ILE A 84 11.56 6.72 -22.38
C ILE A 84 11.65 5.31 -21.85
N TYR A 85 11.77 5.15 -20.53
CA TYR A 85 11.79 3.83 -19.89
C TYR A 85 10.54 3.02 -20.23
N LYS A 86 9.38 3.67 -20.23
CA LYS A 86 8.11 3.06 -20.61
C LYS A 86 8.11 2.64 -22.09
N GLU A 87 8.54 3.51 -23.00
CA GLU A 87 8.65 3.20 -24.43
C GLU A 87 9.59 2.00 -24.69
N LYS A 88 10.72 1.89 -23.97
CA LYS A 88 11.61 0.72 -24.10
C LYS A 88 10.95 -0.59 -23.64
N ILE A 89 10.19 -0.58 -22.54
CA ILE A 89 9.41 -1.75 -22.10
C ILE A 89 8.35 -2.13 -23.15
N ILE A 90 7.63 -1.14 -23.69
CA ILE A 90 6.65 -1.34 -24.76
C ILE A 90 7.32 -1.94 -25.99
N ASN A 91 8.49 -1.46 -26.39
CA ASN A 91 9.24 -1.98 -27.53
C ASN A 91 9.68 -3.44 -27.32
N ILE A 92 10.09 -3.82 -26.11
CA ILE A 92 10.40 -5.22 -25.77
C ILE A 92 9.15 -6.10 -25.97
N VAL A 93 7.99 -5.66 -25.47
CA VAL A 93 6.72 -6.40 -25.60
C VAL A 93 6.29 -6.48 -27.06
N ASN A 94 6.29 -5.37 -27.79
CA ASN A 94 5.92 -5.32 -29.20
C ASN A 94 6.84 -6.20 -30.06
N SER A 95 8.15 -6.18 -29.79
CA SER A 95 9.10 -7.06 -30.49
C SER A 95 8.78 -8.53 -30.25
N ALA A 96 8.43 -8.91 -29.01
CA ALA A 96 8.01 -10.27 -28.69
C ALA A 96 6.71 -10.65 -29.40
N CYS A 97 5.71 -9.76 -29.38
CA CYS A 97 4.43 -9.96 -30.06
C CYS A 97 4.60 -10.12 -31.58
N ASN A 98 5.48 -9.33 -32.21
CA ASN A 98 5.79 -9.45 -33.63
C ASN A 98 6.40 -10.82 -33.97
N ILE A 99 7.32 -11.31 -33.12
CA ILE A 99 7.89 -12.65 -33.28
C ILE A 99 6.82 -13.72 -33.13
N PHE A 100 5.91 -13.59 -32.16
CA PHE A 100 4.82 -14.55 -31.94
C PHE A 100 3.78 -14.54 -33.06
N ASN A 101 3.52 -13.39 -33.67
CA ASN A 101 2.59 -13.28 -34.80
C ASN A 101 3.18 -13.88 -36.08
N TRP A 102 4.49 -13.71 -36.30
CA TRP A 102 5.16 -14.21 -37.51
C TRP A 102 5.46 -15.71 -37.43
N LYS A 103 5.82 -16.23 -36.25
CA LYS A 103 6.13 -17.65 -36.07
C LYS A 103 4.88 -18.46 -35.72
N ARG A 104 4.72 -19.64 -36.31
CA ARG A 104 3.69 -20.63 -35.92
C ARG A 104 4.06 -21.31 -34.59
N LEU A 105 3.87 -20.60 -33.47
CA LEU A 105 4.16 -21.11 -32.13
C LEU A 105 2.88 -21.61 -31.45
N ASN A 106 3.03 -22.66 -30.64
CA ASN A 106 1.97 -23.11 -29.77
C ASN A 106 1.87 -22.23 -28.50
N GLU A 107 0.72 -22.27 -27.83
CA GLU A 107 0.47 -21.49 -26.61
C GLU A 107 1.48 -21.78 -25.48
N LYS A 108 1.90 -23.03 -25.27
CA LYS A 108 2.90 -23.39 -24.23
C LYS A 108 4.29 -22.82 -24.55
N GLN A 109 4.69 -22.78 -25.82
CA GLN A 109 5.93 -22.17 -26.30
C GLN A 109 5.88 -20.66 -26.09
N ILE A 110 4.76 -20.00 -26.43
CA ILE A 110 4.58 -18.57 -26.18
C ILE A 110 4.68 -18.29 -24.68
N ILE A 111 3.98 -19.06 -23.84
CA ILE A 111 4.03 -18.93 -22.37
C ILE A 111 5.46 -19.15 -21.85
N ALA A 112 6.19 -20.14 -22.37
CA ALA A 112 7.56 -20.43 -21.98
C ALA A 112 8.49 -19.27 -22.34
N VAL A 113 8.45 -18.79 -23.59
CA VAL A 113 9.26 -17.63 -24.03
C VAL A 113 8.90 -16.39 -23.23
N TRP A 114 7.61 -16.15 -22.99
CA TRP A 114 7.14 -15.04 -22.17
C TRP A 114 7.72 -15.12 -20.75
N ASN A 115 7.52 -16.25 -20.05
CA ASN A 115 7.87 -16.39 -18.64
C ASN A 115 9.38 -16.52 -18.38
N ILE A 116 10.15 -17.10 -19.31
CA ILE A 116 11.58 -17.41 -19.15
C ILE A 116 12.47 -16.35 -19.81
N VAL A 117 12.03 -15.70 -20.89
CA VAL A 117 12.86 -14.76 -21.66
C VAL A 117 12.36 -13.32 -21.53
N ILE A 118 11.08 -13.08 -21.84
CA ILE A 118 10.54 -11.71 -21.90
C ILE A 118 10.37 -11.12 -20.50
N ILE A 119 9.81 -11.89 -19.57
CA ILE A 119 9.55 -11.45 -18.21
C ILE A 119 10.83 -11.05 -17.47
N PRO A 120 11.93 -11.84 -17.46
CA PRO A 120 13.17 -11.39 -16.83
C PRO A 120 13.77 -10.12 -17.46
N ARG A 121 13.65 -9.96 -18.79
CA ARG A 121 14.08 -8.72 -19.48
C ARG A 121 13.25 -7.51 -19.00
N ILE A 122 11.93 -7.68 -18.86
CA ILE A 122 11.05 -6.63 -18.32
C ILE A 122 11.38 -6.37 -16.85
N GLU A 123 11.55 -7.41 -16.03
CA GLU A 123 11.93 -7.29 -14.62
C GLU A 123 13.19 -6.44 -14.44
N TYR A 124 14.20 -6.68 -15.28
CA TYR A 124 15.43 -5.90 -15.28
C TYR A 124 15.21 -4.41 -15.60
N GLN A 125 14.32 -4.09 -16.54
CA GLN A 125 13.98 -2.69 -16.87
C GLN A 125 13.12 -2.02 -15.77
N LEU A 126 12.25 -2.78 -15.10
CA LEU A 126 11.41 -2.29 -13.99
C LEU A 126 12.25 -1.85 -12.77
N ALA A 127 13.50 -2.30 -12.65
CA ALA A 127 14.40 -1.79 -11.62
C ALA A 127 14.61 -0.26 -11.72
N ALA A 128 14.47 0.34 -12.90
CA ALA A 128 14.62 1.77 -13.13
C ALA A 128 13.29 2.57 -13.08
N ILE A 129 12.14 1.91 -13.26
CA ILE A 129 10.82 2.57 -13.36
C ILE A 129 9.73 1.79 -12.64
N VAL A 130 8.83 2.52 -11.97
CA VAL A 130 7.58 1.98 -11.44
C VAL A 130 6.41 2.31 -12.38
N LEU A 131 5.74 1.28 -12.88
CA LEU A 131 4.53 1.36 -13.70
C LEU A 131 3.26 1.37 -12.84
N THR A 132 2.23 2.09 -13.28
CA THR A 132 0.91 2.06 -12.63
C THR A 132 0.13 0.82 -13.09
N LYS A 133 -0.87 0.40 -12.31
CA LYS A 133 -1.71 -0.76 -12.66
C LYS A 133 -2.35 -0.67 -14.05
N THR A 134 -2.81 0.53 -14.39
CA THR A 134 -3.43 0.82 -15.71
C THR A 134 -2.46 0.68 -16.89
N GLU A 135 -1.18 0.95 -16.68
CA GLU A 135 -0.17 0.86 -17.75
C GLU A 135 0.29 -0.57 -18.02
N CYS A 136 0.07 -1.47 -17.06
CA CYS A 136 0.42 -2.88 -17.16
C CYS A 136 -0.72 -3.73 -17.74
N ASN A 137 -1.91 -3.17 -17.92
CA ASN A 137 -3.05 -3.90 -18.48
C ASN A 137 -2.85 -4.10 -19.99
N ALA A 138 -2.87 -5.36 -20.44
CA ALA A 138 -2.92 -5.68 -21.85
C ALA A 138 -4.36 -5.57 -22.37
N GLY A 139 -4.55 -5.01 -23.57
CA GLY A 139 -5.83 -4.98 -24.27
C GLY A 139 -6.20 -6.37 -24.78
N LEU A 140 -6.72 -7.23 -23.90
CA LEU A 140 -7.26 -8.54 -24.28
C LEU A 140 -8.66 -8.39 -24.87
N ALA A 141 -9.08 -9.36 -25.68
CA ALA A 141 -10.46 -9.43 -26.16
C ALA A 141 -11.42 -9.43 -24.96
N LYS A 142 -12.44 -8.56 -25.02
CA LYS A 142 -13.38 -8.26 -23.92
C LYS A 142 -14.07 -9.49 -23.29
N CYS A 143 -14.03 -10.65 -23.97
CA CYS A 143 -14.83 -11.83 -23.64
C CYS A 143 -14.07 -12.94 -22.91
N THR A 144 -12.73 -12.89 -22.78
CA THR A 144 -11.93 -13.92 -22.10
C THR A 144 -11.51 -13.45 -20.71
N PRO A 145 -11.93 -14.14 -19.62
CA PRO A 145 -11.48 -13.81 -18.27
C PRO A 145 -9.96 -13.86 -18.11
N ASN A 146 -9.40 -12.95 -17.30
CA ASN A 146 -7.96 -12.84 -17.12
C ASN A 146 -7.36 -14.04 -16.37
N PHE A 147 -8.14 -14.62 -15.44
CA PHE A 147 -7.69 -15.79 -14.67
C PHE A 147 -7.24 -16.97 -15.56
N ILE A 148 -7.80 -17.13 -16.77
CA ILE A 148 -7.41 -18.23 -17.68
C ILE A 148 -5.93 -18.13 -18.04
N LEU A 149 -5.47 -16.90 -18.29
CA LEU A 149 -4.08 -16.61 -18.66
C LEU A 149 -3.17 -16.70 -17.44
N PHE A 150 -3.56 -16.09 -16.33
CA PHE A 150 -2.64 -15.82 -15.24
C PHE A 150 -2.70 -16.83 -14.07
N GLU A 151 -3.78 -17.60 -13.94
CA GLU A 151 -3.89 -18.63 -12.90
C GLU A 151 -2.83 -19.71 -13.11
N LYS A 152 -2.11 -20.05 -12.04
CA LYS A 152 -0.95 -20.96 -12.08
C LYS A 152 -1.36 -22.35 -12.52
N ASP A 153 -2.54 -22.80 -12.11
CA ASP A 153 -3.04 -24.13 -12.43
C ASP A 153 -3.74 -24.21 -13.78
N LEU A 154 -3.88 -23.09 -14.50
CA LEU A 154 -4.30 -22.98 -15.90
C LEU A 154 -3.09 -22.73 -16.81
N LEU A 155 -3.04 -21.57 -17.50
CA LEU A 155 -1.96 -21.22 -18.41
C LEU A 155 -0.71 -20.67 -17.69
N GLY A 156 -0.87 -20.00 -16.54
CA GLY A 156 0.24 -19.53 -15.71
C GLY A 156 1.17 -18.50 -16.36
N VAL A 157 0.64 -17.63 -17.22
CA VAL A 157 1.35 -16.45 -17.75
C VAL A 157 1.66 -15.51 -16.59
N LYS A 158 2.89 -14.97 -16.52
CA LYS A 158 3.22 -13.95 -15.51
C LYS A 158 2.70 -12.58 -15.94
N HIS A 159 1.94 -11.94 -15.06
CA HIS A 159 1.44 -10.58 -15.23
C HIS A 159 2.50 -9.54 -14.80
N ILE A 160 2.74 -8.51 -15.62
CA ILE A 160 3.80 -7.52 -15.42
C ILE A 160 3.63 -6.74 -14.10
N TYR A 161 2.42 -6.29 -13.78
CA TYR A 161 2.18 -5.57 -12.53
C TYR A 161 2.41 -6.46 -11.30
N ASN A 162 2.00 -7.73 -11.37
CA ASN A 162 2.16 -8.64 -10.23
C ASN A 162 3.65 -8.95 -9.99
N LEU A 163 4.41 -9.15 -11.07
CA LEU A 163 5.87 -9.26 -11.04
C LEU A 163 6.52 -8.00 -10.46
N GLN A 164 6.09 -6.81 -10.89
CA GLN A 164 6.59 -5.55 -10.34
C GLN A 164 6.39 -5.50 -8.82
N MET A 165 5.19 -5.84 -8.35
CA MET A 165 4.90 -5.85 -6.91
C MET A 165 5.77 -6.85 -6.13
N GLU A 166 6.02 -8.04 -6.70
CA GLU A 166 6.96 -9.02 -6.13
C GLU A 166 8.38 -8.45 -5.98
N MET A 167 8.84 -7.72 -6.99
CA MET A 167 10.14 -7.06 -7.00
C MET A 167 10.20 -5.89 -6.01
N LEU A 168 9.18 -5.02 -6.01
CA LEU A 168 9.13 -3.84 -5.14
C LEU A 168 9.15 -4.23 -3.66
N CYS A 169 8.36 -5.24 -3.25
CA CYS A 169 8.33 -5.69 -1.86
C CYS A 169 9.73 -6.11 -1.36
N LYS A 170 10.53 -6.76 -2.21
CA LYS A 170 11.89 -7.18 -1.88
C LYS A 170 12.88 -6.01 -1.94
N ASN A 171 12.90 -5.28 -3.05
CA ASN A 171 13.93 -4.28 -3.33
C ASN A 171 13.81 -3.06 -2.42
N LEU A 172 12.59 -2.65 -2.05
CA LEU A 172 12.38 -1.52 -1.16
C LEU A 172 12.96 -1.80 0.23
N LEU A 173 12.75 -3.00 0.76
CA LEU A 173 13.31 -3.42 2.04
C LEU A 173 14.83 -3.58 1.99
N TYR A 174 15.38 -4.07 0.87
CA TYR A 174 16.82 -4.11 0.67
C TYR A 174 17.42 -2.69 0.61
N GLN A 175 16.73 -1.71 0.03
CA GLN A 175 17.18 -0.31 0.05
C GLN A 175 17.05 0.32 1.44
N ALA A 176 16.00 -0.01 2.18
CA ALA A 176 15.71 0.56 3.49
C ALA A 176 16.61 -0.01 4.61
N ASN A 177 16.81 -1.33 4.62
CA ASN A 177 17.51 -2.07 5.67
C ASN A 177 18.82 -2.73 5.18
N GLY A 178 19.28 -2.38 3.97
CA GLY A 178 20.51 -2.94 3.41
C GLY A 178 21.76 -2.35 4.04
N ASN A 179 22.80 -2.13 3.24
CA ASN A 179 24.01 -1.50 3.75
C ASN A 179 23.77 -0.06 4.22
N ASP A 180 24.66 0.44 5.08
CA ASP A 180 24.53 1.76 5.73
C ASP A 180 24.34 2.89 4.72
N LYS A 181 25.03 2.84 3.58
CA LYS A 181 24.94 3.89 2.53
C LYS A 181 23.58 3.89 1.84
N LEU A 182 23.03 2.73 1.51
CA LEU A 182 21.71 2.59 0.90
C LEU A 182 20.61 2.98 1.88
N SER A 183 20.70 2.49 3.12
CA SER A 183 19.76 2.86 4.19
C SER A 183 19.79 4.38 4.44
N LEU A 184 20.98 4.99 4.50
CA LEU A 184 21.11 6.44 4.63
C LEU A 184 20.47 7.20 3.45
N LEU A 185 20.72 6.77 2.21
CA LEU A 185 20.08 7.36 1.03
C LEU A 185 18.55 7.24 1.08
N PHE A 186 18.06 6.09 1.53
CA PHE A 186 16.64 5.82 1.70
C PHE A 186 16.00 6.76 2.73
N ARG A 187 16.62 6.89 3.91
CA ARG A 187 16.20 7.83 4.97
C ARG A 187 16.19 9.27 4.48
N ILE A 188 17.25 9.71 3.79
CA ILE A 188 17.30 11.06 3.19
C ILE A 188 16.12 11.29 2.24
N LYS A 189 15.78 10.30 1.41
CA LYS A 189 14.67 10.40 0.45
C LYS A 189 13.30 10.44 1.14
N LEU A 190 13.12 9.68 2.23
CA LEU A 190 11.92 9.77 3.06
C LEU A 190 11.81 11.13 3.75
N SER A 191 12.88 11.60 4.41
CA SER A 191 12.89 12.91 5.07
C SER A 191 12.68 14.07 4.10
N GLN A 192 13.14 13.95 2.84
CA GLN A 192 12.83 14.90 1.77
C GLN A 192 11.33 14.98 1.52
N GLU A 193 10.62 13.85 1.48
CA GLU A 193 9.16 13.84 1.29
C GLU A 193 8.42 14.31 2.56
N GLN A 194 8.89 13.96 3.76
CA GLN A 194 8.36 14.54 5.01
C GLN A 194 8.42 16.07 4.99
N LYS A 195 9.54 16.65 4.54
CA LYS A 195 9.71 18.10 4.40
C LYS A 195 8.90 18.69 3.24
N ASN A 196 8.59 17.90 2.21
CA ASN A 196 7.79 18.32 1.06
C ASN A 196 6.29 18.40 1.42
N ILE A 197 5.80 17.43 2.18
CA ILE A 197 4.44 17.40 2.73
C ILE A 197 4.32 18.28 3.99
N TRP A 198 5.45 18.49 4.68
CA TRP A 198 5.56 19.16 5.97
C TRP A 198 4.69 18.47 7.02
N THR A 199 5.08 17.26 7.41
CA THR A 199 4.36 16.37 8.33
C THR A 199 5.32 15.71 9.31
N SER A 200 4.86 15.43 10.52
CA SER A 200 5.57 14.65 11.52
C SER A 200 5.51 13.15 11.25
N LYS A 201 4.53 12.69 10.47
CA LYS A 201 4.33 11.27 10.14
C LYS A 201 5.41 10.72 9.22
N CYS A 202 5.62 9.41 9.28
CA CYS A 202 6.53 8.74 8.36
C CYS A 202 5.88 8.59 6.97
N PRO A 203 6.54 8.92 5.84
CA PRO A 203 5.94 8.73 4.53
C PRO A 203 5.69 7.25 4.20
N GLY A 204 6.33 6.33 4.93
CA GLY A 204 6.15 4.89 4.81
C GLY A 204 4.80 4.37 5.33
N GLU A 205 4.11 5.11 6.19
CA GLU A 205 2.74 4.80 6.68
C GLU A 205 1.66 5.63 5.99
N MET A 206 2.05 6.69 5.28
CA MET A 206 1.12 7.62 4.64
C MET A 206 0.79 7.23 3.20
N LYS A 207 -0.43 7.56 2.76
CA LYS A 207 -0.83 7.49 1.35
C LYS A 207 -0.18 8.63 0.57
N ILE A 208 0.77 8.29 -0.30
CA ILE A 208 1.46 9.25 -1.17
C ILE A 208 0.56 9.62 -2.35
N GLU A 209 -0.04 10.80 -2.30
CA GLU A 209 -0.88 11.32 -3.40
C GLU A 209 -0.07 12.12 -4.45
N SER A 210 1.14 12.57 -4.09
CA SER A 210 1.99 13.41 -4.94
C SER A 210 2.36 12.72 -6.26
N LYS A 211 2.61 13.51 -7.32
CA LYS A 211 3.19 12.99 -8.56
C LYS A 211 4.68 12.74 -8.29
N CYS A 212 5.07 11.47 -8.15
CA CYS A 212 6.45 11.04 -7.87
C CYS A 212 7.31 11.10 -9.15
N HIS A 213 7.30 12.22 -9.87
CA HIS A 213 8.14 12.38 -11.05
C HIS A 213 9.61 12.37 -10.58
N HIS A 214 10.39 11.41 -11.08
CA HIS A 214 11.83 11.26 -10.82
C HIS A 214 12.22 10.70 -9.43
N ASN A 215 11.29 10.20 -8.61
CA ASN A 215 11.62 9.50 -7.37
C ASN A 215 11.06 8.07 -7.36
N TRP A 216 11.94 7.11 -7.58
CA TRP A 216 11.59 5.69 -7.64
C TRP A 216 11.06 5.15 -6.30
N ILE A 217 11.65 5.54 -5.15
CA ILE A 217 11.24 5.10 -3.81
C ILE A 217 9.79 5.52 -3.53
N LEU A 218 9.47 6.79 -3.77
CA LEU A 218 8.11 7.29 -3.55
C LEU A 218 7.12 6.68 -4.54
N ALA A 219 7.52 6.46 -5.79
CA ALA A 219 6.68 5.78 -6.77
C ALA A 219 6.41 4.32 -6.37
N ALA A 220 7.41 3.63 -5.78
CA ALA A 220 7.27 2.28 -5.26
C ALA A 220 6.33 2.24 -4.05
N ILE A 221 6.52 3.11 -3.05
CA ILE A 221 5.63 3.22 -1.89
C ILE A 221 4.20 3.56 -2.34
N LYS A 222 4.04 4.42 -3.33
CA LYS A 222 2.72 4.73 -3.92
C LYS A 222 2.06 3.50 -4.55
N ALA A 223 2.80 2.69 -5.30
CA ALA A 223 2.28 1.45 -5.86
C ALA A 223 1.92 0.42 -4.77
N LEU A 224 2.69 0.34 -3.67
CA LEU A 224 2.37 -0.50 -2.51
C LEU A 224 1.09 -0.03 -1.80
N ASN A 225 0.92 1.29 -1.62
CA ASN A 225 -0.26 1.90 -1.01
C ASN A 225 -1.56 1.57 -1.78
N GLU A 226 -1.51 1.45 -3.11
CA GLU A 226 -2.66 1.01 -3.93
C GLU A 226 -3.16 -0.40 -3.56
N GLU A 227 -2.28 -1.24 -3.01
CA GLU A 227 -2.57 -2.62 -2.62
C GLU A 227 -2.70 -2.77 -1.08
N LYS A 228 -2.89 -1.66 -0.36
CA LYS A 228 -2.98 -1.57 1.12
C LYS A 228 -1.73 -2.07 1.85
N ILE A 229 -0.55 -1.91 1.23
CA ILE A 229 0.74 -2.27 1.82
C ILE A 229 1.46 -0.99 2.25
N THR A 230 1.87 -0.92 3.52
CA THR A 230 2.68 0.17 4.08
C THR A 230 4.07 -0.35 4.50
N LEU A 231 5.05 0.55 4.59
CA LEU A 231 6.45 0.24 4.96
C LEU A 231 6.73 0.45 6.46
N CYS A 232 5.86 1.16 7.14
CA CYS A 232 5.90 1.30 8.58
C CYS A 232 4.50 1.15 9.15
N ASN A 233 4.44 0.70 10.39
CA ASN A 233 3.27 0.82 11.23
C ASN A 233 3.73 1.29 12.62
N HIS A 234 3.67 2.60 12.87
CA HIS A 234 4.07 3.17 14.16
C HIS A 234 2.89 3.22 15.16
N GLU A 235 1.74 2.62 14.85
CA GLU A 235 0.69 2.35 15.85
C GLU A 235 1.03 1.13 16.70
N ILE A 236 1.83 0.19 16.15
CA ILE A 236 2.27 -1.04 16.82
C ILE A 236 3.68 -0.88 17.42
N ARG A 237 4.47 0.10 16.97
CA ARG A 237 5.91 0.23 17.26
C ARG A 237 6.18 1.42 18.19
N ASN A 238 6.31 1.18 19.50
CA ASN A 238 6.66 2.23 20.47
C ASN A 238 8.17 2.57 20.50
N ASN A 239 9.06 1.61 20.23
CA ASN A 239 10.49 1.74 20.55
C ASN A 239 11.40 2.32 19.43
N ASN A 240 10.85 2.76 18.29
CA ASN A 240 11.67 3.27 17.17
C ASN A 240 11.11 4.58 16.62
N GLU A 241 11.04 5.58 17.48
CA GLU A 241 10.57 6.94 17.19
C GLU A 241 11.52 7.77 16.31
N THR A 242 12.48 7.14 15.62
CA THR A 242 13.50 7.85 14.82
C THR A 242 12.95 8.39 13.49
N HIS A 243 11.79 7.90 13.03
CA HIS A 243 11.21 8.27 11.73
C HIS A 243 10.06 9.27 11.83
N ARG A 244 9.53 9.52 13.03
CA ARG A 244 8.52 10.56 13.26
C ARG A 244 9.18 11.79 13.88
N ILE A 245 8.74 12.97 13.46
CA ILE A 245 9.18 14.22 14.08
C ILE A 245 8.47 14.32 15.43
N LYS A 246 9.22 14.54 16.51
CA LYS A 246 8.69 14.77 17.86
C LYS A 246 8.37 16.25 18.07
N GLY A 247 7.43 16.55 18.96
CA GLY A 247 7.11 17.94 19.34
C GLY A 247 5.62 18.23 19.57
N GLY A 248 4.72 17.34 19.17
CA GLY A 248 3.27 17.48 19.39
C GLY A 248 2.52 16.17 19.10
N ARG A 249 1.25 16.09 19.50
CA ARG A 249 0.42 14.88 19.43
C ARG A 249 -0.42 14.82 18.17
N ILE A 250 -0.93 15.96 17.69
CA ILE A 250 -1.82 16.01 16.52
C ILE A 250 -1.12 16.72 15.35
N ASP A 251 -0.82 15.97 14.29
CA ASP A 251 -0.31 16.54 13.05
C ASP A 251 -1.44 17.29 12.31
N ILE A 252 -1.17 18.52 11.85
CA ILE A 252 -2.13 19.34 11.12
C ILE A 252 -2.70 18.62 9.87
N THR A 253 -1.91 17.73 9.26
CA THR A 253 -2.34 16.94 8.09
C THR A 253 -3.49 15.98 8.37
N ASP A 254 -3.74 15.63 9.63
CA ASP A 254 -4.92 14.83 10.02
C ASP A 254 -6.21 15.64 10.11
N LEU A 255 -6.08 16.95 10.33
CA LEU A 255 -7.21 17.88 10.43
C LEU A 255 -7.55 18.53 9.08
N LEU A 256 -6.57 18.66 8.18
CA LEU A 256 -6.75 19.30 6.88
C LEU A 256 -7.32 18.35 5.83
N ASP A 257 -8.19 18.91 4.98
CA ASP A 257 -8.57 18.26 3.72
C ASP A 257 -7.35 17.93 2.87
N ARG A 258 -7.35 16.74 2.25
CA ARG A 258 -6.21 16.24 1.45
C ARG A 258 -5.74 17.19 0.35
N LYS A 259 -6.68 17.92 -0.27
CA LYS A 259 -6.38 18.92 -1.31
C LYS A 259 -5.57 20.11 -0.78
N LEU A 260 -5.70 20.45 0.51
CA LEU A 260 -5.04 21.58 1.16
C LEU A 260 -3.67 21.23 1.74
N ILE A 261 -3.41 19.96 2.08
CA ILE A 261 -2.16 19.50 2.69
C ILE A 261 -0.94 19.93 1.87
N LYS A 262 -0.94 19.63 0.57
CA LYS A 262 0.20 19.94 -0.31
C LYS A 262 0.36 21.44 -0.57
N ASN A 263 -0.74 22.15 -0.80
CA ASN A 263 -0.70 23.59 -1.09
C ASN A 263 -0.30 24.42 0.13
N SER A 264 -0.60 23.92 1.34
CA SER A 264 -0.24 24.57 2.59
C SER A 264 1.19 24.29 3.05
N ALA A 265 1.85 23.24 2.53
CA ALA A 265 3.15 22.78 3.04
C ALA A 265 4.23 23.87 3.04
N ILE A 266 4.38 24.65 1.96
CA ILE A 266 5.34 25.76 1.91
C ILE A 266 5.00 26.84 2.94
N SER A 267 3.71 27.17 3.07
CA SER A 267 3.26 28.15 4.06
C SER A 267 3.53 27.66 5.48
N ARG A 268 3.24 26.39 5.80
CA ARG A 268 3.46 25.79 7.12
C ARG A 268 4.95 25.71 7.45
N LYS A 269 5.76 25.29 6.48
CA LYS A 269 7.23 25.26 6.54
C LYS A 269 7.86 26.61 6.85
N ASN A 270 7.44 27.66 6.15
CA ASN A 270 7.98 29.01 6.38
C ASN A 270 7.63 29.58 7.77
N LYS A 271 6.67 29.00 8.49
CA LYS A 271 6.31 29.38 9.87
C LYS A 271 6.69 28.30 10.89
N ASP A 272 7.37 27.24 10.47
CA ASP A 272 7.72 26.10 11.32
C ASP A 272 6.53 25.59 12.16
N VAL A 273 5.43 25.29 11.46
CA VAL A 273 4.17 24.78 12.05
C VAL A 273 3.93 23.38 11.52
N ILE A 274 4.01 22.37 12.39
CA ILE A 274 3.76 20.96 12.04
C ILE A 274 2.53 20.45 12.79
N PHE A 275 2.44 20.83 14.06
CA PHE A 275 1.45 20.33 14.99
C PHE A 275 0.32 21.35 15.18
N TYR A 276 -0.86 20.87 15.54
CA TYR A 276 -1.99 21.74 15.83
C TYR A 276 -1.69 22.64 17.04
N GLU A 277 -0.95 22.12 18.01
CA GLU A 277 -0.49 22.75 19.24
C GLU A 277 0.36 24.00 18.96
N ASP A 278 1.07 24.05 17.82
CA ASP A 278 1.83 25.23 17.37
C ASP A 278 0.92 26.44 17.08
N LEU A 279 -0.39 26.24 16.95
CA LEU A 279 -1.38 27.26 16.63
C LEU A 279 -2.10 27.82 17.88
N LEU A 280 -1.80 27.29 19.06
CA LEU A 280 -2.45 27.66 20.32
C LEU A 280 -1.68 28.76 21.06
N GLU A 281 -2.42 29.56 21.82
CA GLU A 281 -1.89 30.47 22.84
C GLU A 281 -1.28 29.67 23.99
N ALA A 282 -0.56 30.33 24.91
CA ALA A 282 0.08 29.66 26.04
C ALA A 282 -0.90 28.89 26.94
N ASP A 283 -2.17 29.34 27.00
CA ASP A 283 -3.23 28.70 27.77
C ASP A 283 -3.71 27.34 27.23
N GLY A 284 -3.34 26.97 25.99
CA GLY A 284 -3.80 25.74 25.33
C GLY A 284 -5.31 25.70 25.00
N ILE A 285 -6.05 26.78 25.24
CA ILE A 285 -7.52 26.87 25.07
C ILE A 285 -7.88 27.77 23.89
N ASN A 286 -7.09 28.81 23.64
CA ASN A 286 -7.34 29.78 22.59
C ASN A 286 -6.39 29.59 21.40
N MET A 287 -6.91 29.76 20.19
CA MET A 287 -6.11 29.71 18.97
C MET A 287 -5.53 31.09 18.63
N LEU A 288 -4.23 31.14 18.32
CA LEU A 288 -3.53 32.37 17.91
C LEU A 288 -4.18 33.02 16.69
N LYS A 289 -4.20 34.36 16.65
CA LYS A 289 -4.53 35.09 15.41
C LYS A 289 -3.38 34.95 14.41
N TRP A 290 -3.69 34.86 13.11
CA TRP A 290 -2.66 34.70 12.05
C TRP A 290 -1.50 35.69 12.14
N LYS A 291 -1.78 36.98 12.39
CA LYS A 291 -0.74 38.01 12.52
C LYS A 291 0.11 37.82 13.78
N HIS A 292 -0.45 37.29 14.85
CA HIS A 292 0.26 37.00 16.10
C HIS A 292 1.21 35.81 15.87
N LEU A 293 0.72 34.73 15.26
CA LEU A 293 1.54 33.58 14.84
C LEU A 293 2.72 34.01 13.95
N CYS A 294 2.47 34.88 12.96
CA CYS A 294 3.53 35.40 12.11
C CYS A 294 4.64 36.08 12.91
N LYS A 295 4.30 36.86 13.93
CA LYS A 295 5.26 37.57 14.78
C LYS A 295 5.97 36.65 15.76
N GLU A 296 5.26 35.70 16.36
CA GLU A 296 5.85 34.69 17.22
C GLU A 296 6.94 33.89 16.48
N LYS A 297 6.69 33.54 15.22
CA LYS A 297 7.65 32.80 14.38
C LYS A 297 8.64 33.70 13.61
N GLY A 298 8.71 35.01 13.91
CA GLY A 298 9.66 35.95 13.28
C GLY A 298 9.42 36.24 11.79
N THR A 299 8.22 35.99 11.26
CA THR A 299 7.88 36.17 9.84
C THR A 299 7.09 37.45 9.55
N ASN A 300 7.09 37.89 8.28
CA ASN A 300 6.37 39.10 7.86
C ASN A 300 4.85 38.93 7.98
N THR A 301 4.17 39.96 8.49
CA THR A 301 2.71 40.03 8.66
C THR A 301 1.97 40.55 7.41
N LYS A 302 2.70 40.97 6.37
CA LYS A 302 2.12 41.41 5.08
C LYS A 302 1.53 40.23 4.30
N GLY A 303 0.28 40.38 3.84
CA GLY A 303 -0.42 39.41 2.99
C GLY A 303 -1.79 39.00 3.53
N LYS A 304 -2.53 38.23 2.73
CA LYS A 304 -3.84 37.66 3.13
C LYS A 304 -3.63 36.42 4.00
N THR A 305 -4.51 36.20 4.98
CA THR A 305 -4.54 34.96 5.77
C THR A 305 -4.70 33.75 4.84
N PRO A 306 -3.84 32.72 4.94
CA PRO A 306 -3.91 31.55 4.09
C PRO A 306 -5.22 30.78 4.24
N LYS A 307 -5.67 30.16 3.14
CA LYS A 307 -6.91 29.37 3.10
C LYS A 307 -6.88 28.18 4.08
N TRP A 308 -5.73 27.51 4.22
CA TRP A 308 -5.58 26.37 5.13
C TRP A 308 -5.80 26.77 6.59
N PHE A 309 -5.34 27.97 6.98
CA PHE A 309 -5.52 28.48 8.33
C PHE A 309 -6.98 28.79 8.61
N LYS A 310 -7.69 29.40 7.66
CA LYS A 310 -9.14 29.64 7.76
C LYS A 310 -9.96 28.35 7.83
N ALA A 311 -9.59 27.35 7.04
CA ALA A 311 -10.26 26.05 7.08
C ALA A 311 -10.10 25.36 8.45
N LEU A 312 -8.94 25.51 9.10
CA LEU A 312 -8.76 25.05 10.47
C LEU A 312 -9.56 25.88 11.47
N GLU A 313 -9.62 27.21 11.32
CA GLU A 313 -10.47 28.08 12.15
C GLU A 313 -11.93 27.62 12.11
N ASP A 314 -12.48 27.34 10.92
CA ASP A 314 -13.85 26.86 10.74
C ASP A 314 -14.09 25.48 11.38
N MET A 315 -13.08 24.62 11.39
CA MET A 315 -13.18 23.26 11.95
C MET A 315 -13.08 23.23 13.47
N ILE A 316 -12.16 24.02 14.05
CA ILE A 316 -11.69 23.86 15.42
C ILE A 316 -12.36 24.83 16.40
N LEU A 317 -12.78 26.02 15.95
CA LEU A 317 -13.37 27.03 16.84
C LEU A 317 -14.82 26.72 17.22
N GLU A 318 -15.23 27.07 18.45
CA GLU A 318 -16.62 26.91 18.93
C GLU A 318 -17.60 27.85 18.22
N GLY A 319 -17.13 29.01 17.75
CA GLY A 319 -17.95 30.01 17.06
C GLY A 319 -17.13 31.05 16.30
N LYS A 320 -17.76 31.69 15.30
CA LYS A 320 -17.09 32.65 14.39
C LYS A 320 -16.49 33.88 15.10
N ASN A 321 -17.03 34.23 16.27
CA ASN A 321 -16.63 35.41 17.03
C ASN A 321 -15.69 35.09 18.22
N THR A 322 -15.40 33.81 18.47
CA THR A 322 -14.56 33.38 19.60
C THR A 322 -13.34 32.64 19.10
N ARG A 323 -12.18 32.94 19.71
CA ARG A 323 -10.93 32.20 19.46
C ARG A 323 -10.80 30.91 20.29
N LYS A 324 -11.82 30.59 21.08
CA LYS A 324 -11.91 29.37 21.90
C LYS A 324 -12.11 28.15 21.00
N ILE A 325 -11.30 27.13 21.22
CA ILE A 325 -11.36 25.85 20.52
C ILE A 325 -12.49 24.98 21.11
N LYS A 326 -13.05 24.05 20.33
CA LYS A 326 -14.11 23.14 20.80
C LYS A 326 -13.58 22.25 21.93
N ASN A 327 -14.42 21.98 22.93
CA ASN A 327 -14.09 21.11 24.07
C ASN A 327 -13.49 19.73 23.68
N VAL A 328 -13.81 19.17 22.51
CA VAL A 328 -13.20 17.91 22.00
C VAL A 328 -11.68 18.02 21.83
N PHE A 329 -11.15 19.23 21.64
CA PHE A 329 -9.73 19.52 21.51
C PHE A 329 -9.11 20.12 22.80
N ILE A 330 -9.91 20.41 23.83
CA ILE A 330 -9.45 20.99 25.11
C ILE A 330 -9.04 19.88 26.08
N GLY A 331 -7.91 20.04 26.78
CA GLY A 331 -7.58 19.24 27.97
C GLY A 331 -6.78 17.95 27.74
N GLN A 332 -5.93 17.88 26.70
CA GLN A 332 -5.15 16.67 26.43
C GLN A 332 -3.62 16.78 26.53
N ILE A 333 -2.99 17.95 26.76
CA ILE A 333 -1.54 18.13 27.03
C ILE A 333 -1.22 19.63 27.32
N GLU A 334 -0.27 19.92 28.22
CA GLU A 334 0.35 21.24 28.40
C GLU A 334 1.25 21.61 27.21
N LYS A 335 1.23 22.85 26.74
CA LYS A 335 2.11 23.31 25.66
C LYS A 335 3.58 23.25 26.13
N LEU A 336 4.28 22.16 25.81
CA LEU A 336 5.65 21.91 26.27
C LEU A 336 6.68 22.94 25.78
N ASN A 337 6.43 23.60 24.63
CA ASN A 337 7.32 24.60 24.04
C ASN A 337 6.60 25.94 23.84
N ILE A 338 6.69 26.81 24.85
CA ILE A 338 6.14 28.17 24.79
C ILE A 338 7.23 29.11 24.27
N HIS A 339 6.97 29.78 23.15
CA HIS A 339 7.93 30.72 22.58
C HIS A 339 7.94 32.03 23.38
N ILE A 340 9.05 32.28 24.07
CA ILE A 340 9.28 33.46 24.92
C ILE A 340 10.57 34.16 24.44
N ASN A 341 10.47 35.46 24.16
CA ASN A 341 11.63 36.31 23.87
C ASN A 341 12.05 37.05 25.13
N LEU A 342 13.04 36.54 25.85
CA LEU A 342 13.58 37.21 27.04
C LEU A 342 14.20 38.56 26.69
N PHE A 343 14.15 39.49 27.65
CA PHE A 343 14.76 40.81 27.49
C PHE A 343 16.22 40.79 27.92
N ASP A 344 17.14 41.06 26.99
CA ASP A 344 18.55 41.29 27.31
C ASP A 344 18.82 42.78 27.54
N GLU A 345 19.32 43.12 28.73
CA GLU A 345 19.70 44.50 29.07
C GLU A 345 20.88 45.03 28.26
N ASN A 346 21.75 44.13 27.78
CA ASN A 346 22.98 44.51 27.11
C ASN A 346 22.74 44.89 25.65
N GLU A 347 21.69 44.36 25.02
CA GLU A 347 21.31 44.64 23.63
C GLU A 347 20.31 45.78 23.51
N LYS A 348 20.44 46.65 22.51
CA LYS A 348 19.42 47.69 22.27
C LYS A 348 18.16 47.07 21.65
N PRO A 349 17.00 47.10 22.32
CA PRO A 349 15.78 46.52 21.76
C PRO A 349 15.31 47.30 20.53
N LYS A 350 14.61 46.62 19.63
CA LYS A 350 14.11 47.20 18.37
C LYS A 350 13.16 48.36 18.67
N SER A 351 13.18 49.41 17.85
CA SER A 351 12.35 50.62 18.03
C SER A 351 10.83 50.36 18.10
N ASN A 352 10.38 49.24 17.54
CA ASN A 352 8.98 48.80 17.53
C ASN A 352 8.68 47.66 18.52
N SER A 353 9.36 47.62 19.66
CA SER A 353 9.14 46.61 20.70
C SER A 353 8.66 47.23 22.03
N ILE A 354 8.00 46.41 22.84
CA ILE A 354 7.53 46.70 24.20
C ILE A 354 8.13 45.64 25.11
N ILE A 355 8.55 46.05 26.30
CA ILE A 355 9.04 45.18 27.35
C ILE A 355 7.93 45.01 28.38
N THR A 356 7.67 43.77 28.80
CA THR A 356 6.62 43.44 29.77
C THR A 356 7.03 42.34 30.74
N TRP A 357 6.48 42.39 31.94
CA TRP A 357 6.58 41.39 33.00
C TRP A 357 5.36 41.50 33.91
N ASN A 358 5.09 40.48 34.72
CA ASN A 358 4.00 40.52 35.71
C ASN A 358 4.52 41.02 37.06
N ASP A 359 3.73 41.89 37.71
CA ASP A 359 4.00 42.38 39.06
C ASP A 359 3.25 41.57 40.14
N ILE A 360 3.39 41.95 41.41
CA ILE A 360 2.64 41.38 42.54
C ILE A 360 1.12 41.48 42.25
N GLY A 361 0.47 40.33 42.01
CA GLY A 361 -0.95 40.23 41.62
C GLY A 361 -1.20 39.86 40.14
N ASP A 362 -0.19 39.37 39.41
CA ASP A 362 -0.25 38.80 38.04
C ASP A 362 -0.70 39.78 36.94
N PHE A 363 -0.66 41.08 37.22
CA PHE A 363 -0.97 42.10 36.21
C PHE A 363 0.28 42.51 35.42
N PRO A 364 0.22 42.57 34.07
CA PRO A 364 1.37 42.86 33.25
C PRO A 364 1.68 44.36 33.23
N ILE A 365 2.95 44.70 33.47
CA ILE A 365 3.53 46.03 33.27
C ILE A 365 4.00 46.15 31.82
N PHE A 366 3.85 47.32 31.21
CA PHE A 366 4.30 47.58 29.84
C PHE A 366 5.22 48.79 29.77
N CYS A 367 6.29 48.71 28.97
CA CYS A 367 7.18 49.85 28.75
C CYS A 367 7.93 49.85 27.42
N GLU A 368 8.37 51.03 27.00
CA GLU A 368 9.27 51.23 25.84
C GLU A 368 10.67 51.63 26.34
N ASP A 369 11.73 50.93 25.92
CA ASP A 369 13.10 51.30 26.26
C ASP A 369 13.43 52.74 25.82
N LYS A 370 14.06 53.52 26.71
CA LYS A 370 14.42 54.92 26.46
C LYS A 370 15.92 55.17 26.54
N LYS A 371 16.57 54.74 27.62
CA LYS A 371 17.99 55.04 27.89
C LYS A 371 18.63 54.05 28.87
N LYS A 372 19.97 54.02 28.88
CA LYS A 372 20.75 53.36 29.93
C LYS A 372 20.56 54.08 31.27
N SER A 373 20.47 53.30 32.34
CA SER A 373 20.36 53.72 33.72
C SER A 373 21.74 53.99 34.32
N LYS A 374 21.80 54.79 35.39
CA LYS A 374 22.99 54.98 36.24
C LYS A 374 22.92 54.17 37.54
N SER A 375 21.86 53.38 37.73
CA SER A 375 21.68 52.54 38.92
C SER A 375 22.66 51.38 38.93
N LYS A 376 23.09 50.95 40.13
CA LYS A 376 23.89 49.73 40.32
C LYS A 376 23.09 48.45 40.07
N LYS A 377 21.76 48.50 40.27
CA LYS A 377 20.85 47.33 40.20
C LYS A 377 20.18 47.17 38.82
N HIS A 378 19.75 48.26 38.20
CA HIS A 378 19.05 48.22 36.90
C HIS A 378 19.86 48.94 35.85
N LYS A 379 20.18 48.27 34.73
CA LYS A 379 21.01 48.86 33.66
C LYS A 379 20.25 49.78 32.70
N ARG A 380 18.90 49.75 32.68
CA ARG A 380 18.08 50.53 31.73
C ARG A 380 16.80 51.11 32.33
N ILE A 381 16.27 52.13 31.66
CA ILE A 381 15.05 52.87 32.02
C ILE A 381 14.11 52.89 30.81
N GLY A 382 12.86 52.52 31.04
CA GLY A 382 11.78 52.57 30.05
C GLY A 382 10.74 53.66 30.32
N THR A 383 9.97 54.01 29.30
CA THR A 383 8.75 54.83 29.39
C THR A 383 7.57 53.92 29.69
N HIS A 384 6.84 54.17 30.77
CA HIS A 384 5.72 53.34 31.22
C HIS A 384 4.48 53.53 30.33
N LEU A 385 3.81 52.42 30.00
CA LEU A 385 2.58 52.37 29.23
C LEU A 385 1.43 51.83 30.11
N ILE A 386 0.23 52.41 29.96
CA ILE A 386 -0.98 52.02 30.68
C ILE A 386 -2.09 51.56 29.73
N LEU A 387 -3.01 50.75 30.23
CA LEU A 387 -4.17 50.26 29.49
C LEU A 387 -5.22 51.37 29.31
N VAL A 388 -5.81 51.43 28.12
CA VAL A 388 -6.85 52.41 27.78
C VAL A 388 -8.23 51.79 27.96
N GLY A 389 -9.03 52.36 28.89
CA GLY A 389 -10.43 52.00 29.14
C GLY A 389 -10.67 51.08 30.35
N ASN A 390 -11.87 51.16 30.95
CA ASN A 390 -12.24 50.42 32.17
C ASN A 390 -12.64 48.95 31.95
N LYS A 391 -12.77 48.48 30.70
CA LYS A 391 -13.12 47.08 30.39
C LYS A 391 -11.90 46.34 29.87
N ILE A 392 -11.37 45.43 30.68
CA ILE A 392 -10.27 44.53 30.29
C ILE A 392 -10.81 43.43 29.38
N ASP A 393 -10.41 43.44 28.11
CA ASP A 393 -10.73 42.37 27.16
C ASP A 393 -9.54 41.40 27.03
N LEU A 394 -9.59 40.32 27.81
CA LEU A 394 -8.58 39.26 27.81
C LEU A 394 -8.37 38.62 26.42
N LYS A 395 -9.39 38.64 25.56
CA LYS A 395 -9.42 37.94 24.26
C LYS A 395 -8.83 38.77 23.12
N ASN A 396 -8.52 40.05 23.35
CA ASN A 396 -7.96 40.95 22.35
C ASN A 396 -6.63 41.54 22.80
N SER A 397 -5.89 42.11 21.84
CA SER A 397 -4.64 42.82 22.16
C SER A 397 -4.96 44.11 22.91
N PRO A 398 -4.29 44.39 24.04
CA PRO A 398 -4.54 45.58 24.83
C PRO A 398 -4.22 46.86 24.04
N LEU A 399 -5.02 47.91 24.26
CA LEU A 399 -4.71 49.26 23.80
C LEU A 399 -3.88 49.97 24.86
N LEU A 400 -2.72 50.46 24.48
CA LEU A 400 -1.74 51.07 25.39
C LEU A 400 -1.50 52.53 25.01
N GLU A 401 -1.41 53.39 26.03
CA GLU A 401 -1.00 54.78 25.91
C GLU A 401 0.14 55.11 26.88
N LYS A 402 0.83 56.23 26.64
CA LYS A 402 1.93 56.66 27.51
C LYS A 402 1.37 57.16 28.83
N CYS A 403 1.88 56.63 29.94
CA CYS A 403 1.48 57.06 31.27
C CYS A 403 1.95 58.51 31.51
N GLU A 404 1.02 59.39 31.87
CA GLU A 404 1.30 60.79 32.18
C GLU A 404 1.96 60.98 33.57
N GLY A 405 1.98 59.93 34.40
CA GLY A 405 2.64 59.88 35.71
C GLY A 405 1.88 58.98 36.70
N CYS A 406 2.57 58.04 37.34
CA CYS A 406 2.03 57.20 38.41
C CYS A 406 3.03 57.07 39.56
N GLU A 407 2.66 56.33 40.61
CA GLU A 407 3.51 56.08 41.79
C GLU A 407 4.83 55.39 41.47
N ARG A 408 4.92 54.70 40.33
CA ARG A 408 6.11 54.00 39.85
C ARG A 408 7.09 54.92 39.12
N ASN A 409 6.73 56.20 38.91
CA ASN A 409 7.53 57.14 38.14
C ASN A 409 8.83 57.51 38.86
N ILE A 410 9.98 57.17 38.28
CA ILE A 410 11.31 57.49 38.82
C ILE A 410 11.82 58.87 38.36
N GLY A 411 11.07 59.59 37.53
CA GLY A 411 11.41 60.93 37.06
C GLY A 411 11.20 62.00 38.14
N LYS A 412 12.13 62.96 38.26
CA LYS A 412 11.90 64.18 39.06
C LYS A 412 10.68 64.91 38.48
N LYS A 413 9.74 65.36 39.33
CA LYS A 413 8.57 66.18 38.96
C LYS A 413 9.03 67.52 38.35
N ASN A 414 9.51 67.51 37.11
CA ASN A 414 9.76 68.73 36.35
C ASN A 414 8.41 69.22 35.81
N LYS A 415 7.97 70.39 36.29
CA LYS A 415 6.79 71.11 35.81
C LYS A 415 6.84 71.20 34.27
N GLY A 416 6.04 70.39 33.58
CA GLY A 416 5.82 70.47 32.14
C GLY A 416 6.09 69.22 31.28
N LYS A 417 6.76 68.17 31.77
CA LYS A 417 6.94 66.91 31.00
C LYS A 417 6.04 65.79 31.53
N LYS A 418 4.98 65.47 30.78
CA LYS A 418 4.09 64.32 31.01
C LYS A 418 4.76 63.00 30.58
N GLU A 419 5.81 62.57 31.28
CA GLU A 419 6.46 61.29 31.01
C GLU A 419 6.69 60.47 32.29
N CYS A 420 6.10 59.27 32.34
CA CYS A 420 6.36 58.30 33.40
C CYS A 420 7.53 57.38 33.00
N LEU A 421 8.60 57.37 33.81
CA LEU A 421 9.77 56.52 33.62
C LEU A 421 9.80 55.43 34.69
N ILE A 422 10.19 54.21 34.32
CA ILE A 422 10.35 53.08 35.26
C ILE A 422 11.67 52.35 35.01
N TYR A 423 12.20 51.70 36.05
CA TYR A 423 13.32 50.77 35.90
C TYR A 423 12.83 49.49 35.21
N LEU A 424 13.69 48.89 34.38
CA LEU A 424 13.41 47.63 33.71
C LEU A 424 13.92 46.47 34.59
N GLU A 425 13.06 45.47 34.80
CA GLU A 425 13.39 44.25 35.53
C GLU A 425 13.80 43.15 34.54
N SER A 426 15.09 42.98 34.29
CA SER A 426 15.56 42.07 33.25
C SER A 426 15.36 40.61 33.51
N GLU A 427 15.53 40.18 34.76
CA GLU A 427 15.40 38.78 35.12
C GLU A 427 14.04 38.23 34.69
N ILE A 428 12.96 38.99 34.91
CA ILE A 428 11.57 38.53 34.72
C ILE A 428 10.87 39.12 33.48
N SER A 429 11.56 39.90 32.65
CA SER A 429 10.93 40.62 31.53
C SER A 429 11.17 39.99 30.16
N ARG A 430 10.20 40.23 29.28
CA ARG A 430 10.21 39.76 27.90
C ARG A 430 9.88 40.86 26.91
N ILE A 431 10.29 40.65 25.66
CA ILE A 431 10.12 41.59 24.55
C ILE A 431 8.98 41.14 23.63
N ILE A 432 8.08 42.07 23.29
CA ILE A 432 6.99 41.87 22.34
C ILE A 432 7.02 42.93 21.25
N ASP A 433 6.81 42.53 20.00
CA ASP A 433 6.59 43.47 18.89
C ASP A 433 5.26 44.22 19.04
N ARG A 434 5.26 45.50 18.65
CA ARG A 434 4.07 46.36 18.64
C ARG A 434 3.76 46.96 17.27
N ARG A 435 2.53 47.50 17.17
CA ARG A 435 2.08 48.35 16.06
C ARG A 435 1.41 49.61 16.60
N LYS A 436 1.35 50.64 15.76
CA LYS A 436 0.48 51.80 15.97
C LYS A 436 -0.84 51.55 15.26
N GLU A 437 -1.93 51.71 16.00
CA GLU A 437 -3.30 51.63 15.48
C GLU A 437 -3.96 52.92 15.98
N ASP A 438 -4.23 53.84 15.05
CA ASP A 438 -4.60 55.23 15.34
C ASP A 438 -3.56 55.94 16.24
N ASN A 439 -3.98 56.40 17.42
CA ASN A 439 -3.11 57.05 18.42
C ASN A 439 -2.60 56.07 19.50
N TYR A 440 -2.96 54.79 19.44
CA TYR A 440 -2.67 53.81 20.46
C TYR A 440 -1.57 52.84 20.05
N ILE A 441 -0.88 52.32 21.07
CA ILE A 441 0.12 51.28 20.93
C ILE A 441 -0.55 49.93 21.18
N LYS A 442 -0.36 48.97 20.27
CA LYS A 442 -1.00 47.64 20.38
C LYS A 442 0.01 46.52 20.14
N PRO A 443 0.18 45.57 21.07
CA PRO A 443 1.08 44.44 20.89
C PRO A 443 0.52 43.41 19.90
N TYR A 444 1.37 42.55 19.37
CA TYR A 444 0.99 41.41 18.51
C TYR A 444 0.67 40.14 19.31
N GLU A 445 0.14 40.28 20.52
CA GLU A 445 -0.37 39.20 21.37
C GLU A 445 -1.70 39.62 22.01
N THR A 446 -2.51 38.65 22.46
CA THR A 446 -3.72 38.90 23.27
C THR A 446 -3.34 39.20 24.72
N PHE A 447 -4.21 39.88 25.46
CA PHE A 447 -3.92 40.20 26.86
C PHE A 447 -3.76 38.92 27.71
N ASN A 448 -4.59 37.89 27.48
CA ASN A 448 -4.45 36.59 28.17
C ASN A 448 -3.10 35.92 27.91
N ASN A 449 -2.72 35.76 26.63
CA ASN A 449 -1.44 35.16 26.27
C ASN A 449 -0.24 35.97 26.81
N ILE A 450 -0.43 37.27 27.06
CA ILE A 450 0.61 38.09 27.67
C ILE A 450 0.86 37.70 29.13
N ILE A 451 -0.22 37.57 29.90
CA ILE A 451 -0.21 37.19 31.31
C ILE A 451 0.41 35.81 31.48
N GLU A 452 -0.09 34.82 30.74
CA GLU A 452 0.37 33.42 30.83
C GLU A 452 1.86 33.29 30.51
N LYS A 453 2.34 33.91 29.43
CA LYS A 453 3.78 33.89 29.09
C LYS A 453 4.65 34.57 30.14
N ASN A 454 4.19 35.66 30.75
CA ASN A 454 4.92 36.34 31.82
C ASN A 454 4.97 35.47 33.10
N ASN A 455 3.89 34.75 33.42
CA ASN A 455 3.86 33.79 34.53
C ASN A 455 4.85 32.65 34.30
N HIS A 456 4.89 32.09 33.08
CA HIS A 456 5.86 31.06 32.75
C HIS A 456 7.32 31.53 32.86
N VAL A 457 7.64 32.78 32.49
CA VAL A 457 9.00 33.34 32.72
C VAL A 457 9.33 33.33 34.21
N LYS A 458 8.39 33.78 35.05
CA LYS A 458 8.56 33.81 36.50
C LYS A 458 8.73 32.41 37.09
N GLU A 459 7.96 31.43 36.62
CA GLU A 459 8.07 30.02 37.02
C GLU A 459 9.40 29.39 36.61
N LEU A 460 9.86 29.66 35.38
CA LEU A 460 11.16 29.19 34.88
C LEU A 460 12.29 29.68 35.79
N ILE A 461 12.30 30.96 36.15
CA ILE A 461 13.34 31.53 37.04
C ILE A 461 13.26 30.96 38.45
N ILE A 462 12.04 30.70 38.97
CA ILE A 462 11.87 30.03 40.26
C ILE A 462 12.42 28.60 40.20
N THR A 463 12.25 27.92 39.07
CA THR A 463 12.75 26.55 38.85
C THR A 463 14.26 26.55 38.69
N GLU A 464 14.83 27.46 37.91
CA GLU A 464 16.29 27.65 37.77
C GLU A 464 16.94 27.95 39.13
N LYS A 465 16.35 28.84 39.95
CA LYS A 465 16.84 29.12 41.31
C LYS A 465 16.71 27.91 42.25
N LYS A 466 15.71 27.05 42.05
CA LYS A 466 15.60 25.78 42.78
C LYS A 466 16.65 24.78 42.30
N ASP A 467 16.90 24.68 41.01
CA ASP A 467 17.89 23.80 40.41
C ASP A 467 19.31 24.22 40.79
N GLU A 468 19.61 25.52 40.80
CA GLU A 468 20.86 26.07 41.36
C GLU A 468 21.03 25.68 42.84
N ASN A 469 19.97 25.81 43.65
CA ASN A 469 20.00 25.41 45.06
C ASN A 469 20.10 23.87 45.24
N TYR A 470 19.50 23.09 44.35
CA TYR A 470 19.68 21.64 44.30
C TYR A 470 21.11 21.27 43.90
N ASN A 471 21.69 21.95 42.91
CA ASN A 471 23.06 21.73 42.46
C ASN A 471 24.07 22.15 43.55
N GLU A 472 23.84 23.27 44.25
CA GLU A 472 24.62 23.67 45.43
C GLU A 472 24.52 22.64 46.56
N LYS A 473 23.32 22.07 46.80
CA LYS A 473 23.14 20.96 47.75
C LYS A 473 23.81 19.67 47.30
N ILE A 474 23.79 19.35 45.99
CA ILE A 474 24.49 18.20 45.41
C ILE A 474 26.00 18.38 45.54
N GLU A 475 26.54 19.58 45.30
CA GLU A 475 27.96 19.88 45.52
C GLU A 475 28.34 19.79 47.02
N LEU A 476 27.46 20.24 47.91
CA LEU A 476 27.63 20.07 49.36
C LEU A 476 27.61 18.58 49.76
N ILE A 477 26.69 17.81 49.19
CA ILE A 477 26.58 16.35 49.38
C ILE A 477 27.81 15.65 48.80
N ASP A 478 28.29 16.00 47.61
CA ASP A 478 29.51 15.47 47.00
C ASP A 478 30.78 15.83 47.81
N SER A 479 30.78 16.99 48.46
CA SER A 479 31.84 17.39 49.40
C SER A 479 31.81 16.60 50.72
N LEU A 480 30.63 16.21 51.20
CA LEU A 480 30.41 15.34 52.37
C LEU A 480 30.69 13.85 52.04
N ILE A 481 30.34 13.43 50.83
CA ILE A 481 30.57 12.09 50.24
C ILE A 481 32.06 11.77 50.11
N LYS A 482 32.91 12.79 49.92
CA LYS A 482 34.38 12.61 49.93
C LYS A 482 34.94 12.20 51.29
N SER A 483 34.16 12.20 52.37
CA SER A 483 34.67 11.96 53.72
C SER A 483 34.27 10.63 54.37
N GLU A 484 33.15 9.96 54.02
CA GLU A 484 32.79 8.65 54.63
C GLU A 484 32.00 7.73 53.65
N GLU A 485 32.64 6.63 53.22
CA GLU A 485 32.13 5.67 52.21
C GLU A 485 30.85 4.91 52.63
N ASP A 486 30.59 4.75 53.93
CA ASP A 486 29.48 3.92 54.42
C ASP A 486 28.10 4.63 54.38
N PHE A 487 28.06 5.97 54.42
CA PHE A 487 26.81 6.74 54.32
C PHE A 487 26.21 6.72 52.90
N ILE A 488 27.06 6.59 51.87
CA ILE A 488 26.68 6.50 50.46
C ILE A 488 25.85 5.24 50.16
N LYS A 489 26.12 4.15 50.87
CA LYS A 489 25.45 2.86 50.68
C LYS A 489 24.03 2.85 51.24
N ILE A 490 23.77 3.64 52.28
CA ILE A 490 22.46 3.76 52.93
C ILE A 490 21.54 4.64 52.07
N ILE A 491 22.01 5.80 51.59
CA ILE A 491 21.20 6.70 50.74
C ILE A 491 20.84 6.06 49.40
N LYS A 492 21.79 5.34 48.76
CA LYS A 492 21.53 4.62 47.50
C LYS A 492 20.47 3.54 47.63
N ASN A 493 20.34 2.90 48.80
CA ASN A 493 19.29 1.89 49.02
C ASN A 493 17.93 2.53 49.36
N SER A 494 17.90 3.68 50.04
CA SER A 494 16.63 4.38 50.35
C SER A 494 16.01 5.15 49.18
N ILE A 495 16.79 5.57 48.17
CA ILE A 495 16.27 6.28 46.98
C ILE A 495 15.61 5.32 45.97
N PHE A 496 15.93 4.02 46.01
CA PHE A 496 15.40 3.03 45.06
C PHE A 496 14.17 2.25 45.53
N GLU A 497 13.66 2.47 46.75
CA GLU A 497 12.59 1.63 47.31
C GLU A 497 11.30 2.32 47.78
N LYS A 498 11.11 3.63 47.55
CA LYS A 498 9.77 4.23 47.75
C LYS A 498 9.42 5.28 46.71
N ASP A 499 8.77 4.82 45.63
CA ASP A 499 7.41 5.26 45.32
C ASP A 499 6.67 4.13 44.58
N GLU A 500 5.56 3.71 45.17
CA GLU A 500 4.72 2.57 44.77
C GLU A 500 3.84 2.87 43.55
N ASN A 501 3.59 1.77 42.83
CA ASN A 501 2.46 1.48 41.93
C ASN A 501 2.79 1.47 40.44
N ASP A 502 3.47 0.42 39.99
CA ASP A 502 2.87 -0.61 39.13
C ASP A 502 3.89 -1.75 38.91
N LEU A 503 4.10 -2.57 39.95
CA LEU A 503 4.94 -3.78 39.85
C LEU A 503 4.13 -4.88 39.15
N ASN A 504 3.94 -4.67 37.85
CA ASN A 504 3.16 -5.49 36.97
C ASN A 504 3.86 -6.85 36.75
N GLU A 505 3.07 -7.92 36.64
CA GLU A 505 3.45 -9.35 36.56
C GLU A 505 4.50 -9.71 35.48
N LYS A 506 4.85 -8.76 34.61
CA LYS A 506 5.94 -8.81 33.61
C LYS A 506 7.28 -9.24 34.18
N SER A 507 7.66 -8.77 35.37
CA SER A 507 8.99 -9.05 35.93
C SER A 507 9.13 -10.50 36.42
N LYS A 508 8.04 -11.13 36.86
CA LYS A 508 8.03 -12.56 37.22
C LYS A 508 8.10 -13.48 35.99
N PHE A 509 7.49 -13.09 34.87
CA PHE A 509 7.53 -13.87 33.62
C PHE A 509 8.87 -13.82 32.89
N LEU A 510 9.56 -12.67 32.91
CA LEU A 510 10.90 -12.53 32.31
C LEU A 510 11.95 -13.40 33.02
N ILE A 511 11.87 -13.48 34.36
CA ILE A 511 12.76 -14.33 35.17
C ILE A 511 12.53 -15.82 34.85
N ILE A 512 11.29 -16.23 34.60
CA ILE A 512 10.96 -17.62 34.23
C ILE A 512 11.43 -17.93 32.80
N ILE A 513 11.29 -17.00 31.85
CA ILE A 513 11.78 -17.17 30.47
C ILE A 513 13.31 -17.22 30.41
N ASP A 514 14.01 -16.41 31.20
CA ASP A 514 15.46 -16.46 31.30
C ASP A 514 15.96 -17.70 32.05
N ALA A 515 15.22 -18.20 33.05
CA ALA A 515 15.51 -19.50 33.66
C ALA A 515 15.35 -20.66 32.64
N ILE A 516 14.36 -20.59 31.74
CA ILE A 516 14.14 -21.58 30.66
C ILE A 516 15.23 -21.48 29.58
N LYS A 517 15.62 -20.28 29.16
CA LYS A 517 16.71 -20.06 28.18
C LYS A 517 18.07 -20.50 28.72
N THR A 518 18.33 -20.22 29.99
CA THR A 518 19.59 -20.61 30.67
C THR A 518 19.69 -22.13 30.82
N LYS A 519 18.56 -22.83 31.02
CA LYS A 519 18.52 -24.30 31.11
C LYS A 519 18.57 -25.02 29.76
N LEU A 520 18.13 -24.37 28.67
CA LEU A 520 18.24 -24.86 27.28
C LEU A 520 19.63 -24.59 26.65
N GLY A 521 20.46 -23.77 27.29
CA GLY A 521 21.80 -23.42 26.83
C GLY A 521 22.86 -24.51 27.03
N ILE A 522 22.53 -25.65 27.63
CA ILE A 522 23.44 -26.79 27.82
C ILE A 522 22.75 -28.05 27.32
N ASN A 523 22.91 -28.33 26.02
CA ASN A 523 23.24 -29.65 25.46
C ASN A 523 23.23 -29.54 23.93
N LYS A 524 24.42 -29.32 23.36
CA LYS A 524 24.72 -29.65 21.97
C LYS A 524 25.01 -31.14 21.93
N GLU A 525 23.99 -31.95 21.69
CA GLU A 525 24.00 -33.21 20.95
C GLU A 525 22.62 -33.86 21.11
N GLY A 526 22.05 -34.32 20.01
CA GLY A 526 20.65 -34.72 19.95
C GLY A 526 20.37 -36.02 20.68
N ASP A 527 19.52 -35.96 21.71
CA ASP A 527 18.27 -36.73 21.85
C ASP A 527 17.51 -36.20 23.08
N MET A 528 16.19 -36.12 23.00
CA MET A 528 15.32 -35.61 24.08
C MET A 528 14.84 -36.78 24.94
N SER A 529 15.09 -36.76 26.24
CA SER A 529 14.73 -37.88 27.13
C SER A 529 13.21 -37.97 27.38
N GLU A 530 12.73 -39.18 27.68
CA GLU A 530 11.29 -39.46 27.90
C GLU A 530 10.72 -38.75 29.15
N GLU A 531 11.58 -38.46 30.13
CA GLU A 531 11.30 -37.64 31.32
C GLU A 531 11.05 -36.17 30.93
N GLU A 532 11.87 -35.61 30.04
CA GLU A 532 11.75 -34.24 29.53
C GLU A 532 10.48 -34.07 28.69
N TYR A 533 10.10 -35.09 27.91
CA TYR A 533 8.83 -35.11 27.16
C TYR A 533 7.60 -35.13 28.09
N ARG A 534 7.68 -35.86 29.22
CA ARG A 534 6.59 -35.95 30.21
C ARG A 534 6.38 -34.61 30.92
N ILE A 535 7.47 -33.95 31.31
CA ILE A 535 7.45 -32.61 31.90
C ILE A 535 6.89 -31.57 30.91
N LEU A 536 7.29 -31.65 29.63
CA LEU A 536 6.78 -30.79 28.56
C LEU A 536 5.26 -30.99 28.33
N LYS A 537 4.76 -32.22 28.45
CA LYS A 537 3.34 -32.57 28.28
C LYS A 537 2.48 -32.08 29.44
N GLU A 538 2.98 -32.17 30.67
CA GLU A 538 2.31 -31.64 31.88
C GLU A 538 2.25 -30.11 31.88
N LEU A 539 3.34 -29.44 31.52
CA LEU A 539 3.38 -27.99 31.37
C LEU A 539 2.41 -27.52 30.27
N ARG A 540 2.31 -28.25 29.15
CA ARG A 540 1.33 -27.97 28.07
C ARG A 540 -0.12 -28.20 28.48
N SER A 541 -0.39 -29.09 29.43
CA SER A 541 -1.72 -29.36 29.96
C SER A 541 -2.18 -28.23 30.88
N LYS A 542 -1.34 -27.84 31.85
CA LYS A 542 -1.60 -26.71 32.76
C LYS A 542 -1.76 -25.39 32.00
N THR A 543 -0.95 -25.17 30.95
CA THR A 543 -1.08 -24.00 30.06
C THR A 543 -2.43 -23.98 29.33
N ARG A 544 -2.99 -25.15 28.96
CA ARG A 544 -4.30 -25.26 28.28
C ARG A 544 -5.51 -25.05 29.18
N GLU A 545 -5.39 -25.33 30.48
CA GLU A 545 -6.43 -25.01 31.46
C GLU A 545 -6.47 -23.52 31.77
N ILE A 546 -5.30 -22.88 31.88
CA ILE A 546 -5.20 -21.43 32.07
C ILE A 546 -5.82 -20.69 30.87
N LEU A 547 -5.65 -21.19 29.63
CA LEU A 547 -6.13 -20.60 28.37
C LEU A 547 -7.67 -20.45 28.21
N LYS A 548 -8.50 -20.89 29.17
CA LYS A 548 -9.97 -20.91 29.03
C LYS A 548 -10.72 -19.71 29.66
N GLY A 549 -10.06 -18.79 30.36
CA GLY A 549 -10.69 -17.63 31.01
C GLY A 549 -10.83 -16.39 30.11
N GLU A 550 -11.90 -15.58 30.27
CA GLU A 550 -12.18 -14.39 29.45
C GLU A 550 -11.10 -13.29 29.51
N ASP A 551 -10.30 -13.23 30.58
CA ASP A 551 -9.14 -12.33 30.69
C ASP A 551 -8.03 -12.64 29.69
N LEU A 552 -7.99 -13.85 29.13
CA LEU A 552 -7.03 -14.20 28.09
C LEU A 552 -7.24 -13.49 26.76
N VAL A 553 -8.43 -13.00 26.42
CA VAL A 553 -8.60 -12.31 25.13
C VAL A 553 -7.77 -11.01 25.10
N LYS A 554 -7.63 -10.34 26.24
CA LYS A 554 -6.76 -9.16 26.41
C LYS A 554 -5.28 -9.57 26.44
N THR A 555 -4.94 -10.63 27.14
CA THR A 555 -3.56 -11.15 27.23
C THR A 555 -3.06 -11.78 25.91
N ILE A 556 -3.94 -12.39 25.12
CA ILE A 556 -3.67 -12.90 23.77
C ILE A 556 -3.38 -11.74 22.82
N LYS A 557 -4.16 -10.66 22.90
CA LYS A 557 -3.91 -9.45 22.10
C LYS A 557 -2.54 -8.84 22.42
N TYR A 558 -2.21 -8.77 23.71
CA TYR A 558 -0.90 -8.31 24.19
C TYR A 558 0.24 -9.27 23.79
N ASN A 559 0.01 -10.58 23.83
CA ASN A 559 0.98 -11.59 23.37
C ASN A 559 1.20 -11.55 21.86
N PHE A 560 0.17 -11.27 21.05
CA PHE A 560 0.34 -11.05 19.61
C PHE A 560 1.16 -9.78 19.33
N GLU A 561 0.93 -8.70 20.07
CA GLU A 561 1.74 -7.47 20.00
C GLU A 561 3.22 -7.76 20.37
N ILE A 562 3.47 -8.53 21.43
CA ILE A 562 4.82 -8.94 21.84
C ILE A 562 5.50 -9.89 20.82
N ILE A 563 4.76 -10.83 20.23
CA ILE A 563 5.30 -11.76 19.21
C ILE A 563 5.63 -10.99 17.93
N ASP A 564 4.78 -10.05 17.51
CA ASP A 564 5.05 -9.19 16.36
C ASP A 564 6.25 -8.27 16.63
N GLU A 565 6.38 -7.69 17.84
CA GLU A 565 7.57 -6.94 18.25
C GLU A 565 8.85 -7.80 18.26
N ALA A 566 8.78 -9.06 18.70
CA ALA A 566 9.91 -9.99 18.67
C ALA A 566 10.30 -10.47 17.25
N LEU A 567 9.38 -10.41 16.28
CA LEU A 567 9.62 -10.73 14.87
C LEU A 567 10.09 -9.53 14.04
N ILE A 568 9.95 -8.30 14.57
CA ILE A 568 10.47 -7.05 13.97
C ILE A 568 11.99 -7.02 14.12
N THR A 569 12.68 -7.67 13.18
CA THR A 569 14.16 -7.70 13.13
C THR A 569 14.76 -6.49 12.41
N ASN A 570 13.95 -5.73 11.64
CA ASN A 570 14.43 -4.65 10.77
C ASN A 570 13.82 -3.29 11.10
N GLU A 571 14.53 -2.22 10.72
CA GLU A 571 14.10 -0.85 10.92
C GLU A 571 12.84 -0.48 10.11
N PHE A 572 12.67 -1.04 8.91
CA PHE A 572 11.49 -0.93 8.07
C PHE A 572 10.92 -2.32 7.78
N ASN A 573 9.60 -2.49 7.85
CA ASN A 573 8.92 -3.78 7.58
C ASN A 573 7.66 -3.56 6.75
N LEU A 574 7.27 -4.54 5.94
CA LEU A 574 6.03 -4.41 5.18
C LEU A 574 4.84 -4.85 6.02
N TYR A 575 3.78 -4.05 5.99
CA TYR A 575 2.51 -4.34 6.63
C TYR A 575 1.42 -4.39 5.58
N TRP A 576 0.59 -5.42 5.61
CA TRP A 576 -0.62 -5.47 4.80
C TRP A 576 -1.82 -5.24 5.72
N ASN A 577 -2.59 -4.18 5.45
CA ASN A 577 -3.76 -3.81 6.26
C ASN A 577 -3.44 -3.80 7.77
N GLN A 578 -2.35 -3.10 8.14
CA GLN A 578 -1.77 -3.00 9.50
C GLN A 578 -1.15 -4.27 10.09
N ARG A 579 -1.28 -5.44 9.44
CA ARG A 579 -0.67 -6.71 9.91
C ARG A 579 0.75 -6.87 9.35
N LEU A 580 1.68 -7.29 10.20
CA LEU A 580 3.08 -7.53 9.82
C LEU A 580 3.19 -8.66 8.78
N ILE A 581 4.11 -8.50 7.82
CA ILE A 581 4.50 -9.58 6.91
C ILE A 581 5.82 -10.16 7.42
N ASN A 582 5.77 -11.38 7.94
CA ASN A 582 6.85 -12.04 8.70
C ASN A 582 8.08 -12.47 7.85
N GLY A 583 8.32 -11.84 6.70
CA GLY A 583 9.43 -12.12 5.81
C GLY A 583 9.05 -12.91 4.55
N GLY A 584 10.06 -13.38 3.82
CA GLY A 584 9.85 -14.08 2.55
C GLY A 584 9.06 -13.25 1.54
N TYR A 585 9.23 -11.94 1.52
CA TYR A 585 8.33 -10.96 0.87
C TYR A 585 7.98 -11.28 -0.59
N ARG A 586 8.94 -11.77 -1.36
CA ARG A 586 8.70 -12.20 -2.75
C ARG A 586 7.79 -13.43 -2.81
N THR A 587 8.04 -14.42 -1.96
CA THR A 587 7.22 -15.64 -1.84
C THR A 587 5.83 -15.32 -1.32
N TRP A 588 5.74 -14.45 -0.31
CA TRP A 588 4.46 -13.93 0.19
C TRP A 588 3.67 -13.25 -0.94
N ARG A 589 4.27 -12.31 -1.68
CA ARG A 589 3.58 -11.62 -2.78
C ARG A 589 3.20 -12.58 -3.92
N LYS A 590 3.97 -13.64 -4.19
CA LYS A 590 3.59 -14.71 -5.12
C LYS A 590 2.33 -15.45 -4.67
N LYS A 591 2.21 -15.80 -3.38
CA LYS A 591 0.99 -16.41 -2.81
C LYS A 591 -0.20 -15.47 -2.99
N ILE A 592 -0.03 -14.17 -2.71
CA ILE A 592 -1.06 -13.15 -2.91
C ILE A 592 -1.46 -13.03 -4.38
N THR A 593 -0.52 -13.10 -5.32
CA THR A 593 -0.82 -13.13 -6.76
C THR A 593 -1.72 -14.30 -7.14
N ASN A 594 -1.43 -15.51 -6.64
CA ASN A 594 -2.29 -16.67 -6.90
C ASN A 594 -3.69 -16.47 -6.31
N VAL A 595 -3.81 -15.84 -5.15
CA VAL A 595 -5.11 -15.51 -4.55
C VAL A 595 -5.90 -14.52 -5.38
N ILE A 596 -5.25 -13.51 -5.97
CA ILE A 596 -5.94 -12.54 -6.83
C ILE A 596 -6.64 -13.26 -7.99
N TRP A 597 -5.95 -14.19 -8.65
CA TRP A 597 -6.51 -14.94 -9.78
C TRP A 597 -7.52 -16.00 -9.35
N LYS A 598 -7.28 -16.70 -8.23
CA LYS A 598 -8.25 -17.59 -7.60
C LYS A 598 -9.55 -16.86 -7.23
N ASN A 599 -9.45 -15.66 -6.66
CA ASN A 599 -10.61 -14.82 -6.34
C ASN A 599 -11.38 -14.40 -7.60
N GLU A 600 -10.70 -14.17 -8.72
CA GLU A 600 -11.36 -13.89 -10.00
C GLU A 600 -12.11 -15.12 -10.53
N ILE A 601 -11.59 -16.34 -10.34
CA ILE A 601 -12.30 -17.59 -10.66
C ILE A 601 -13.57 -17.72 -9.80
N LEU A 602 -13.42 -17.60 -8.48
CA LEU A 602 -14.51 -17.73 -7.51
C LEU A 602 -15.66 -16.76 -7.77
N ASN A 603 -15.36 -15.58 -8.33
CA ASN A 603 -16.32 -14.52 -8.61
C ASN A 603 -16.57 -14.31 -10.11
N SER A 604 -16.22 -15.28 -10.96
CA SER A 604 -16.49 -15.18 -12.40
C SER A 604 -17.96 -15.42 -12.69
N ASN A 605 -18.60 -14.50 -13.42
CA ASN A 605 -19.99 -14.66 -13.88
C ASN A 605 -20.18 -15.91 -14.75
N LYS A 606 -19.13 -16.39 -15.44
CA LYS A 606 -19.21 -17.59 -16.30
C LYS A 606 -19.20 -18.91 -15.52
N LEU A 607 -18.80 -18.86 -14.25
CA LEU A 607 -18.70 -20.01 -13.35
C LEU A 607 -19.58 -19.82 -12.10
N GLU A 608 -20.51 -18.87 -12.16
CA GLU A 608 -21.32 -18.51 -11.00
C GLU A 608 -22.16 -19.71 -10.53
N ASP A 609 -22.79 -20.43 -11.45
CA ASP A 609 -23.54 -21.67 -11.20
C ASP A 609 -22.72 -22.73 -10.44
N LEU A 610 -21.42 -22.83 -10.70
CA LEU A 610 -20.51 -23.77 -10.02
C LEU A 610 -20.09 -23.28 -8.64
N PHE A 611 -19.99 -21.96 -8.43
CA PHE A 611 -19.48 -21.39 -7.18
C PHE A 611 -20.55 -20.91 -6.20
N MET A 612 -21.82 -20.80 -6.62
CA MET A 612 -22.92 -20.41 -5.72
C MET A 612 -23.07 -21.35 -4.52
N TYR A 613 -23.04 -22.67 -4.76
CA TYR A 613 -23.19 -23.70 -3.73
C TYR A 613 -21.89 -24.47 -3.43
N ASN A 614 -20.73 -23.94 -3.84
CA ASN A 614 -19.45 -24.64 -3.70
C ASN A 614 -19.05 -24.92 -2.25
N HIS A 615 -19.60 -24.19 -1.28
CA HIS A 615 -19.43 -24.48 0.16
C HIS A 615 -19.90 -25.89 0.57
N LYS A 616 -20.72 -26.56 -0.26
CA LYS A 616 -21.14 -27.96 -0.07
C LYS A 616 -20.03 -28.98 -0.36
N LYS A 617 -18.88 -28.55 -0.92
CA LYS A 617 -17.69 -29.37 -1.19
C LYS A 617 -17.92 -30.57 -2.10
N GLU A 618 -18.86 -30.45 -3.03
CA GLU A 618 -19.19 -31.53 -3.97
C GLU A 618 -18.09 -31.77 -5.00
N PHE A 619 -17.30 -30.74 -5.35
CA PHE A 619 -16.30 -30.82 -6.42
C PHE A 619 -14.87 -30.98 -5.90
N ASP A 620 -14.09 -31.83 -6.57
CA ASP A 620 -12.63 -31.90 -6.45
C ASP A 620 -12.00 -30.88 -7.41
N TRP A 621 -11.82 -29.65 -6.94
CA TRP A 621 -11.23 -28.59 -7.77
C TRP A 621 -9.78 -28.87 -8.17
N GLN A 622 -9.03 -29.63 -7.38
CA GLN A 622 -7.65 -29.97 -7.74
C GLN A 622 -7.63 -30.90 -8.96
N THR A 623 -8.35 -32.02 -8.89
CA THR A 623 -8.46 -32.96 -10.03
C THR A 623 -9.09 -32.26 -11.24
N THR A 624 -10.09 -31.39 -11.02
CA THR A 624 -10.75 -30.60 -12.07
C THR A 624 -9.75 -29.68 -12.79
N LEU A 625 -8.97 -28.87 -12.08
CA LEU A 625 -8.00 -27.95 -12.69
C LEU A 625 -6.84 -28.69 -13.37
N GLU A 626 -6.39 -29.81 -12.81
CA GLU A 626 -5.39 -30.68 -13.45
C GLU A 626 -5.91 -31.24 -14.79
N PHE A 627 -7.19 -31.64 -14.84
CA PHE A 627 -7.86 -32.10 -16.04
C PHE A 627 -8.02 -30.97 -17.09
N LEU A 628 -8.50 -29.80 -16.70
CA LEU A 628 -8.69 -28.65 -17.59
C LEU A 628 -7.38 -28.21 -18.23
N SER A 629 -6.28 -28.22 -17.47
CA SER A 629 -4.93 -27.91 -17.95
C SER A 629 -4.24 -29.02 -18.71
N ASN A 630 -4.94 -30.14 -18.90
CA ASN A 630 -4.46 -31.33 -19.59
C ASN A 630 -3.16 -31.90 -19.01
N ARG A 631 -2.96 -31.73 -17.70
CA ARG A 631 -1.78 -32.25 -16.96
C ARG A 631 -1.90 -33.74 -16.64
N VAL A 632 -3.06 -34.33 -16.93
CA VAL A 632 -3.35 -35.76 -16.78
C VAL A 632 -2.74 -36.62 -17.88
N GLU A 633 -2.61 -36.08 -19.10
CA GLU A 633 -2.09 -36.79 -20.27
C GLU A 633 -0.72 -36.26 -20.70
N PHE A 634 -0.44 -34.98 -20.47
CA PHE A 634 0.79 -34.33 -20.92
C PHE A 634 1.56 -33.71 -19.76
N SER A 635 2.88 -33.81 -19.82
CA SER A 635 3.76 -33.11 -18.90
C SER A 635 3.71 -31.59 -19.13
N LYS A 636 4.16 -30.83 -18.12
CA LYS A 636 4.23 -29.36 -18.22
C LYS A 636 5.10 -28.86 -19.37
N ARG A 637 6.06 -29.66 -19.85
CA ARG A 637 7.02 -29.28 -20.90
C ARG A 637 6.66 -29.83 -22.29
N GLN A 638 5.73 -30.78 -22.38
CA GLN A 638 5.27 -31.32 -23.65
C GLN A 638 4.42 -30.31 -24.41
N CYS A 639 4.66 -30.24 -25.71
CA CYS A 639 4.20 -29.19 -26.62
C CYS A 639 3.59 -29.83 -27.89
N GLY A 640 2.42 -30.46 -27.73
CA GLY A 640 1.71 -31.12 -28.84
C GLY A 640 0.52 -30.31 -29.36
N ILE A 641 0.17 -30.48 -30.63
CA ILE A 641 -1.05 -29.88 -31.22
C ILE A 641 -2.30 -30.46 -30.55
N LYS A 642 -2.33 -31.79 -30.31
CA LYS A 642 -3.42 -32.47 -29.61
C LYS A 642 -3.67 -31.88 -28.22
N ASP A 643 -2.61 -31.70 -27.45
CA ASP A 643 -2.66 -31.09 -26.12
C ASP A 643 -3.28 -29.67 -26.13
N MET A 644 -2.85 -28.82 -27.06
CA MET A 644 -3.43 -27.48 -27.24
C MET A 644 -4.94 -27.55 -27.55
N GLN A 645 -5.33 -28.42 -28.47
CA GLN A 645 -6.72 -28.56 -28.90
C GLN A 645 -7.61 -29.05 -27.75
N ASP A 646 -7.17 -30.08 -27.02
CA ASP A 646 -7.92 -30.64 -25.90
C ASP A 646 -8.05 -29.65 -24.74
N ARG A 647 -6.97 -28.95 -24.39
CA ARG A 647 -7.01 -27.89 -23.38
C ARG A 647 -7.93 -26.74 -23.78
N SER A 648 -7.83 -26.25 -25.02
CA SER A 648 -8.69 -25.17 -25.53
C SER A 648 -10.17 -25.58 -25.47
N TYR A 649 -10.49 -26.82 -25.85
CA TYR A 649 -11.83 -27.37 -25.76
C TYR A 649 -12.33 -27.42 -24.31
N ARG A 650 -11.56 -28.04 -23.39
CA ARG A 650 -11.92 -28.18 -21.98
C ARG A 650 -12.17 -26.81 -21.31
N ILE A 651 -11.30 -25.83 -21.55
CA ILE A 651 -11.46 -24.46 -21.02
C ILE A 651 -12.72 -23.78 -21.58
N LYS A 652 -12.98 -23.87 -22.90
CA LYS A 652 -14.21 -23.30 -23.47
C LYS A 652 -15.46 -23.97 -22.92
N ASN A 653 -15.41 -25.29 -22.75
CA ASN A 653 -16.54 -26.06 -22.28
C ASN A 653 -16.93 -25.70 -20.84
N ILE A 654 -15.97 -25.62 -19.90
CA ILE A 654 -16.26 -25.22 -18.52
C ILE A 654 -16.82 -23.79 -18.40
N LEU A 655 -16.54 -22.92 -19.38
CA LEU A 655 -17.02 -21.53 -19.40
C LEU A 655 -18.36 -21.34 -20.13
N LYS A 656 -18.99 -22.38 -20.67
CA LYS A 656 -20.09 -22.29 -21.66
C LYS A 656 -19.69 -21.58 -22.96
N ASP A 657 -18.40 -21.39 -23.25
CA ASP A 657 -17.89 -20.58 -24.38
C ASP A 657 -17.67 -21.39 -25.68
N LEU A 658 -18.22 -22.60 -25.78
CA LEU A 658 -18.19 -23.36 -27.03
C LEU A 658 -18.90 -22.57 -28.15
N PRO A 659 -18.51 -22.74 -29.43
CA PRO A 659 -19.12 -22.00 -30.54
C PRO A 659 -20.54 -22.50 -30.84
N THR A 660 -21.50 -21.98 -30.07
CA THR A 660 -22.95 -22.15 -30.26
C THR A 660 -23.53 -20.98 -31.05
N TYR A 661 -24.67 -21.16 -31.72
CA TYR A 661 -25.33 -20.05 -32.44
C TYR A 661 -25.75 -18.91 -31.50
N GLU A 662 -26.12 -19.20 -30.25
CA GLU A 662 -26.30 -18.17 -29.23
C GLU A 662 -25.05 -17.29 -29.05
N ILE A 663 -23.87 -17.90 -28.90
CA ILE A 663 -22.63 -17.16 -28.68
C ILE A 663 -22.18 -16.41 -29.93
N LEU A 664 -22.31 -17.03 -31.10
CA LEU A 664 -21.95 -16.40 -32.37
C LEU A 664 -22.84 -15.19 -32.65
N HIS A 665 -24.14 -15.31 -32.39
CA HIS A 665 -25.11 -14.22 -32.52
C HIS A 665 -24.81 -13.10 -31.51
N GLN A 666 -24.58 -13.41 -30.22
CA GLN A 666 -24.19 -12.42 -29.20
C GLN A 666 -22.90 -11.65 -29.53
N ARG A 667 -22.00 -12.25 -30.33
CA ARG A 667 -20.75 -11.63 -30.78
C ARG A 667 -20.91 -10.79 -32.06
N ASN A 668 -22.12 -10.69 -32.62
CA ASN A 668 -22.40 -10.11 -33.93
C ASN A 668 -21.45 -10.68 -35.00
N THR A 669 -21.27 -12.01 -35.00
CA THR A 669 -20.43 -12.69 -35.98
C THR A 669 -21.00 -12.52 -37.38
N ASN A 670 -20.12 -12.28 -38.36
CA ASN A 670 -20.53 -12.06 -39.74
C ASN A 670 -21.30 -13.24 -40.34
N LYS A 671 -22.38 -12.94 -41.09
CA LYS A 671 -23.34 -13.90 -41.69
C LYS A 671 -24.16 -14.75 -40.71
N ILE A 672 -24.16 -14.44 -39.41
CA ILE A 672 -25.01 -15.10 -38.42
C ILE A 672 -26.16 -14.16 -38.06
N GLU A 673 -27.38 -14.51 -38.47
CA GLU A 673 -28.57 -13.66 -38.34
C GLU A 673 -29.40 -13.98 -37.10
N ASP A 674 -29.48 -15.25 -36.71
CA ASP A 674 -30.23 -15.73 -35.55
C ASP A 674 -29.35 -16.59 -34.61
N ASN A 675 -29.94 -16.99 -33.49
CA ASN A 675 -29.34 -17.86 -32.48
C ASN A 675 -29.94 -19.27 -32.47
N LYS A 676 -30.68 -19.65 -33.52
CA LYS A 676 -31.46 -20.89 -33.57
C LYS A 676 -30.57 -22.08 -33.91
N CYS A 677 -30.99 -23.28 -33.50
CA CYS A 677 -30.31 -24.51 -33.87
C CYS A 677 -30.55 -24.85 -35.34
N MET A 678 -29.49 -24.91 -36.15
CA MET A 678 -29.58 -25.30 -37.56
C MET A 678 -29.81 -26.81 -37.78
N ARG A 679 -29.69 -27.61 -36.72
CA ARG A 679 -29.85 -29.07 -36.79
C ARG A 679 -31.32 -29.42 -36.63
N CYS A 680 -31.86 -29.28 -35.41
CA CYS A 680 -33.15 -29.85 -35.05
C CYS A 680 -34.37 -29.18 -35.71
N ASN A 681 -34.20 -28.08 -36.45
CA ASN A 681 -35.27 -27.33 -37.15
C ASN A 681 -36.49 -26.94 -36.29
N LYS A 682 -36.44 -27.17 -34.98
CA LYS A 682 -37.31 -26.54 -34.00
C LYS A 682 -36.77 -25.14 -33.80
N ASP A 683 -37.63 -24.14 -33.72
CA ASP A 683 -37.26 -22.73 -33.49
C ASP A 683 -36.67 -22.48 -32.07
N GLU A 684 -35.79 -23.37 -31.62
CA GLU A 684 -35.10 -23.36 -30.34
C GLU A 684 -33.73 -22.69 -30.46
N VAL A 685 -33.34 -22.00 -29.39
CA VAL A 685 -32.03 -21.35 -29.29
C VAL A 685 -30.94 -22.41 -29.06
N GLU A 686 -29.92 -22.43 -29.89
CA GLU A 686 -28.75 -23.29 -29.69
C GLU A 686 -27.82 -22.69 -28.62
N ASN A 687 -28.20 -22.87 -27.36
CA ASN A 687 -27.37 -22.54 -26.20
C ASN A 687 -26.47 -23.73 -25.82
N TRP A 688 -25.62 -23.54 -24.81
CA TRP A 688 -24.69 -24.60 -24.37
C TRP A 688 -25.41 -25.87 -23.89
N GLU A 689 -26.59 -25.77 -23.28
CA GLU A 689 -27.32 -26.95 -22.79
C GLU A 689 -27.97 -27.72 -23.93
N HIS A 690 -28.60 -27.02 -24.88
CA HIS A 690 -29.29 -27.60 -26.03
C HIS A 690 -28.37 -28.54 -26.83
N ILE A 691 -27.08 -28.20 -27.01
CA ILE A 691 -26.13 -29.03 -27.76
C ILE A 691 -26.08 -30.48 -27.25
N TRP A 692 -26.16 -30.68 -25.94
CA TRP A 692 -26.00 -32.00 -25.32
C TRP A 692 -27.28 -32.82 -25.30
N VAL A 693 -28.44 -32.18 -25.47
CA VAL A 693 -29.77 -32.81 -25.41
C VAL A 693 -30.57 -32.63 -26.70
N CYS A 694 -29.93 -32.14 -27.75
CA CYS A 694 -30.53 -31.93 -29.06
C CYS A 694 -31.06 -33.27 -29.59
N GLU A 695 -32.30 -33.28 -30.07
CA GLU A 695 -32.95 -34.49 -30.60
C GLU A 695 -32.28 -35.05 -31.86
N ASP A 696 -31.56 -34.20 -32.59
CA ASP A 696 -30.75 -34.59 -33.75
C ASP A 696 -29.43 -35.28 -33.38
N ASN A 697 -29.15 -35.46 -32.09
CA ASN A 697 -28.00 -36.26 -31.65
C ASN A 697 -28.31 -37.74 -31.88
N GLU A 698 -27.37 -38.46 -32.49
CA GLU A 698 -27.49 -39.90 -32.77
C GLU A 698 -27.60 -40.74 -31.49
N PHE A 699 -26.98 -40.26 -30.41
CA PHE A 699 -26.98 -40.91 -29.11
C PHE A 699 -27.43 -39.94 -28.03
N ASN A 700 -28.17 -40.44 -27.05
CA ASN A 700 -28.43 -39.70 -25.83
C ASN A 700 -27.29 -39.86 -24.80
N LEU A 701 -27.30 -39.01 -23.77
CA LEU A 701 -26.23 -38.99 -22.78
C LEU A 701 -26.11 -40.31 -21.98
N ASN A 702 -27.22 -40.96 -21.64
CA ASN A 702 -27.20 -42.19 -20.84
C ASN A 702 -26.66 -43.36 -21.67
N GLU A 703 -27.08 -43.48 -22.93
CA GLU A 703 -26.55 -44.47 -23.88
C GLU A 703 -25.02 -44.40 -23.96
N ILE A 704 -24.47 -43.19 -24.12
CA ILE A 704 -23.01 -42.97 -24.17
C ILE A 704 -22.33 -43.39 -22.87
N LEU A 705 -22.94 -43.13 -21.70
CA LEU A 705 -22.35 -43.50 -20.41
C LEU A 705 -22.27 -45.01 -20.21
N HIS A 706 -23.37 -45.72 -20.49
CA HIS A 706 -23.40 -47.18 -20.38
C HIS A 706 -22.45 -47.83 -21.40
N GLU A 707 -22.46 -47.36 -22.65
CA GLU A 707 -21.54 -47.83 -23.69
C GLU A 707 -20.08 -47.57 -23.31
N SER A 708 -19.77 -46.41 -22.74
CA SER A 708 -18.41 -46.04 -22.35
C SER A 708 -17.81 -46.99 -21.30
N ILE A 709 -18.61 -47.56 -20.39
CA ILE A 709 -18.13 -48.54 -19.43
C ILE A 709 -17.72 -49.83 -20.14
N TYR A 710 -18.58 -50.34 -21.02
CA TYR A 710 -18.29 -51.52 -21.82
C TYR A 710 -17.04 -51.33 -22.69
N LEU A 711 -16.96 -50.22 -23.42
CA LEU A 711 -15.79 -49.90 -24.25
C LEU A 711 -14.50 -49.74 -23.44
N PHE A 712 -14.59 -49.16 -22.23
CA PHE A 712 -13.44 -49.05 -21.35
C PHE A 712 -12.99 -50.41 -20.81
N GLU A 713 -13.92 -51.29 -20.47
CA GLU A 713 -13.64 -52.67 -20.07
C GLU A 713 -12.93 -53.44 -21.19
N GLN A 714 -13.44 -53.35 -22.42
CA GLN A 714 -12.79 -53.96 -23.59
C GLN A 714 -11.38 -53.40 -23.81
N HIS A 715 -11.21 -52.09 -23.65
CA HIS A 715 -9.90 -51.45 -23.73
C HIS A 715 -8.93 -51.98 -22.66
N LEU A 716 -9.40 -52.26 -21.43
CA LEU A 716 -8.56 -52.86 -20.39
C LEU A 716 -8.18 -54.32 -20.70
N LYS A 717 -9.14 -55.11 -21.21
CA LYS A 717 -8.91 -56.51 -21.64
C LYS A 717 -7.87 -56.59 -22.76
N ILE A 718 -8.01 -55.75 -23.79
CA ILE A 718 -7.06 -55.70 -24.92
C ILE A 718 -5.63 -55.36 -24.45
N ASN A 719 -5.50 -54.55 -23.39
CA ASN A 719 -4.22 -54.17 -22.82
C ASN A 719 -3.72 -55.14 -21.73
N ASN A 720 -4.32 -56.33 -21.60
CA ASN A 720 -3.99 -57.36 -20.60
C ASN A 720 -3.97 -56.82 -19.16
N GLN A 721 -5.00 -56.03 -18.79
CA GLN A 721 -5.13 -55.43 -17.46
C GLN A 721 -6.25 -56.06 -16.64
N ASP A 722 -6.24 -57.38 -16.48
CA ASP A 722 -7.35 -58.15 -15.88
C ASP A 722 -7.70 -57.70 -14.45
N GLU A 723 -6.71 -57.39 -13.61
CA GLU A 723 -6.96 -56.83 -12.26
C GLU A 723 -7.75 -55.51 -12.31
N ASN A 724 -7.52 -54.67 -13.34
CA ASN A 724 -8.28 -53.43 -13.50
C ASN A 724 -9.70 -53.69 -14.01
N VAL A 725 -9.94 -54.80 -14.73
CA VAL A 725 -11.29 -55.20 -15.15
C VAL A 725 -12.12 -55.56 -13.93
N ASP A 726 -11.57 -56.35 -13.01
CA ASP A 726 -12.26 -56.72 -11.78
C ASP A 726 -12.59 -55.49 -10.91
N ILE A 727 -11.62 -54.58 -10.76
CA ILE A 727 -11.84 -53.30 -10.06
C ILE A 727 -12.91 -52.47 -10.75
N LEU A 728 -12.90 -52.39 -12.09
CA LEU A 728 -13.90 -51.66 -12.86
C LEU A 728 -15.31 -52.23 -12.63
N GLN A 729 -15.47 -53.55 -12.73
CA GLN A 729 -16.76 -54.21 -12.54
C GLN A 729 -17.32 -53.96 -11.13
N ASN A 730 -16.47 -54.01 -10.11
CA ASN A 730 -16.87 -53.74 -8.72
C ASN A 730 -17.46 -52.34 -8.49
N TYR A 731 -16.95 -51.32 -9.20
CA TYR A 731 -17.37 -49.93 -8.99
C TYR A 731 -18.29 -49.37 -10.08
N SER A 732 -18.53 -50.09 -11.18
CA SER A 732 -19.26 -49.57 -12.35
C SER A 732 -20.68 -49.12 -12.03
N ILE A 733 -21.43 -49.92 -11.25
CA ILE A 733 -22.81 -49.60 -10.85
C ILE A 733 -22.84 -48.38 -9.94
N GLU A 734 -22.00 -48.36 -8.90
CA GLU A 734 -21.93 -47.21 -7.99
C GLU A 734 -21.48 -45.94 -8.70
N PHE A 735 -20.57 -46.05 -9.67
CA PHE A 735 -20.12 -44.94 -10.48
C PHE A 735 -21.27 -44.33 -11.29
N LEU A 736 -22.08 -45.15 -11.96
CA LEU A 736 -23.27 -44.70 -12.70
C LEU A 736 -24.32 -44.08 -11.77
N ASN A 737 -24.60 -44.72 -10.64
CA ASN A 737 -25.52 -44.19 -9.63
C ASN A 737 -25.09 -42.79 -9.14
N ILE A 738 -23.78 -42.56 -8.98
CA ILE A 738 -23.26 -41.22 -8.69
C ILE A 738 -23.59 -40.28 -9.84
N LEU A 739 -23.33 -40.61 -11.10
CA LEU A 739 -23.62 -39.71 -12.22
C LEU A 739 -25.12 -39.39 -12.38
N GLU A 740 -25.99 -40.38 -12.27
CA GLU A 740 -27.43 -40.23 -12.49
C GLU A 740 -28.13 -39.47 -11.36
N SER A 741 -27.58 -39.55 -10.14
CA SER A 741 -28.16 -38.88 -8.98
C SER A 741 -28.11 -37.33 -9.09
N PRO A 742 -29.02 -36.61 -8.41
CA PRO A 742 -29.14 -35.16 -8.52
C PRO A 742 -27.92 -34.43 -7.92
N SER A 743 -27.42 -33.40 -8.63
CA SER A 743 -26.33 -32.54 -8.16
C SER A 743 -26.80 -31.64 -7.01
N THR A 744 -25.96 -31.49 -5.98
CA THR A 744 -26.26 -30.57 -4.87
C THR A 744 -25.87 -29.13 -5.17
N VAL A 745 -24.98 -28.92 -6.15
CA VAL A 745 -24.52 -27.63 -6.66
C VAL A 745 -25.33 -27.17 -7.87
N LEU A 746 -25.44 -28.00 -8.93
CA LEU A 746 -26.22 -27.71 -10.13
C LEU A 746 -27.69 -28.09 -9.91
N ARG A 747 -28.47 -27.22 -9.25
CA ARG A 747 -29.88 -27.48 -8.93
C ARG A 747 -30.70 -27.83 -10.18
N GLY A 748 -31.51 -28.89 -10.09
CA GLY A 748 -32.37 -29.37 -11.17
C GLY A 748 -31.63 -30.16 -12.26
N LYS A 749 -30.34 -30.48 -12.07
CA LYS A 749 -29.53 -31.27 -13.00
C LYS A 749 -28.96 -32.51 -12.28
N SER A 750 -28.76 -33.60 -13.02
CA SER A 750 -28.00 -34.76 -12.55
C SER A 750 -26.49 -34.48 -12.55
N ARG A 751 -25.69 -35.31 -11.88
CA ARG A 751 -24.22 -35.18 -11.87
C ARG A 751 -23.59 -35.48 -13.25
N ILE A 752 -24.33 -36.06 -14.19
CA ILE A 752 -23.95 -36.12 -15.62
C ILE A 752 -23.59 -34.72 -16.15
N TRP A 753 -24.31 -33.68 -15.73
CA TRP A 753 -24.02 -32.31 -16.15
C TRP A 753 -22.69 -31.79 -15.59
N GLU A 754 -22.24 -32.28 -14.44
CA GLU A 754 -20.90 -31.99 -13.90
C GLU A 754 -19.82 -32.64 -14.77
N LEU A 755 -20.04 -33.90 -15.18
CA LEU A 755 -19.16 -34.60 -16.12
C LEU A 755 -19.10 -33.87 -17.47
N ILE A 756 -20.25 -33.54 -18.09
CA ILE A 756 -20.29 -32.76 -19.35
C ILE A 756 -19.51 -31.46 -19.20
N ARG A 757 -19.58 -30.84 -18.03
CA ARG A 757 -18.86 -29.61 -17.72
C ARG A 757 -17.35 -29.76 -17.57
N GLY A 758 -16.88 -30.99 -17.39
CA GLY A 758 -15.48 -31.32 -17.10
C GLY A 758 -15.10 -31.12 -15.63
N ILE A 759 -16.07 -31.24 -14.72
CA ILE A 759 -15.88 -31.10 -13.26
C ILE A 759 -15.86 -32.47 -12.60
N TYR A 760 -14.85 -32.72 -11.78
CA TYR A 760 -14.69 -33.97 -11.07
C TYR A 760 -15.41 -33.92 -9.71
N ASN A 761 -16.28 -34.89 -9.44
CA ASN A 761 -17.04 -34.97 -8.19
C ASN A 761 -16.25 -35.70 -7.08
N ASN A 762 -16.25 -35.17 -5.86
CA ASN A 762 -15.55 -35.76 -4.71
C ASN A 762 -16.09 -37.13 -4.30
N ARG A 763 -17.36 -37.47 -4.61
CA ARG A 763 -17.94 -38.80 -4.31
C ARG A 763 -17.19 -39.93 -5.00
N PHE A 764 -16.60 -39.69 -6.17
CA PHE A 764 -15.75 -40.70 -6.82
C PHE A 764 -14.49 -41.01 -6.01
N ASN A 765 -13.96 -40.04 -5.26
CA ASN A 765 -12.82 -40.28 -4.37
C ASN A 765 -13.21 -41.06 -3.10
N GLN A 766 -14.51 -41.23 -2.82
CA GLN A 766 -15.05 -41.96 -1.67
C GLN A 766 -15.31 -43.44 -1.97
N LEU A 767 -15.39 -43.83 -3.25
CA LEU A 767 -15.62 -45.22 -3.69
C LEU A 767 -14.53 -46.19 -3.22
N SER A 768 -13.28 -45.72 -3.13
CA SER A 768 -12.16 -46.54 -2.66
C SER A 768 -11.20 -45.71 -1.80
N TYR A 769 -10.43 -46.36 -0.94
CA TYR A 769 -9.30 -45.75 -0.24
C TYR A 769 -7.96 -46.02 -0.94
N LYS A 770 -7.88 -47.05 -1.80
CA LYS A 770 -6.64 -47.44 -2.48
C LYS A 770 -6.30 -46.49 -3.62
N LYS A 771 -5.01 -46.20 -3.78
CA LYS A 771 -4.53 -45.22 -4.75
C LYS A 771 -4.64 -45.73 -6.19
N GLU A 772 -4.38 -47.02 -6.44
CA GLU A 772 -4.52 -47.62 -7.77
C GLU A 772 -5.98 -47.57 -8.24
N GLU A 773 -6.92 -47.98 -7.39
CA GLU A 773 -8.36 -47.99 -7.68
C GLU A 773 -8.88 -46.57 -7.98
N LYS A 774 -8.52 -45.57 -7.16
CA LYS A 774 -8.84 -44.15 -7.44
C LYS A 774 -8.30 -43.69 -8.79
N ASN A 775 -7.09 -44.10 -9.15
CA ASN A 775 -6.52 -43.74 -10.44
C ASN A 775 -7.28 -44.37 -11.61
N LEU A 776 -7.77 -45.60 -11.45
CA LEU A 776 -8.62 -46.26 -12.44
C LEU A 776 -9.98 -45.55 -12.58
N ILE A 777 -10.62 -45.20 -11.46
CA ILE A 777 -11.87 -44.41 -11.44
C ILE A 777 -11.68 -43.07 -12.18
N LYS A 778 -10.54 -42.39 -11.96
CA LYS A 778 -10.19 -41.17 -12.71
C LYS A 778 -9.97 -41.43 -14.20
N LYS A 779 -9.40 -42.58 -14.60
CA LYS A 779 -9.27 -42.97 -16.01
C LYS A 779 -10.64 -43.20 -16.65
N LEU A 780 -11.52 -43.93 -15.99
CA LEU A 780 -12.90 -44.17 -16.42
C LEU A 780 -13.67 -42.86 -16.60
N TRP A 781 -13.62 -41.96 -15.62
CA TRP A 781 -14.25 -40.64 -15.72
C TRP A 781 -13.79 -39.85 -16.96
N ARG A 782 -12.47 -39.85 -17.24
CA ARG A 782 -11.91 -39.20 -18.44
C ARG A 782 -12.35 -39.90 -19.73
N PHE A 783 -12.45 -41.22 -19.71
CA PHE A 783 -12.89 -42.01 -20.86
C PHE A 783 -14.33 -41.63 -21.23
N MET A 784 -15.25 -41.59 -20.26
CA MET A 784 -16.63 -41.14 -20.47
C MET A 784 -16.74 -39.69 -20.95
N TYR A 785 -15.96 -38.77 -20.36
CA TYR A 785 -15.91 -37.38 -20.83
C TYR A 785 -15.55 -37.29 -22.33
N ASN A 786 -14.53 -38.05 -22.74
CA ASN A 786 -14.11 -38.12 -24.14
C ASN A 786 -15.15 -38.83 -25.01
N GLY A 787 -15.85 -39.85 -24.48
CA GLY A 787 -16.99 -40.50 -25.11
C GLY A 787 -18.08 -39.50 -25.49
N ILE A 788 -18.51 -38.64 -24.55
CA ILE A 788 -19.51 -37.59 -24.81
C ILE A 788 -19.03 -36.61 -25.89
N LYS A 789 -17.76 -36.18 -25.83
CA LYS A 789 -17.17 -35.31 -26.85
C LYS A 789 -17.20 -35.97 -28.24
N ASN A 790 -16.87 -37.25 -28.33
CA ASN A 790 -16.74 -37.97 -29.60
C ASN A 790 -18.08 -38.31 -30.23
N HIS A 791 -19.12 -38.60 -29.44
CA HIS A 791 -20.45 -38.98 -29.94
C HIS A 791 -21.38 -37.77 -30.15
N ILE A 792 -21.18 -36.66 -29.43
CA ILE A 792 -22.05 -35.48 -29.55
C ILE A 792 -21.31 -34.30 -30.17
N TRP A 793 -20.25 -33.82 -29.51
CA TRP A 793 -19.62 -32.55 -29.89
C TRP A 793 -18.96 -32.57 -31.27
N ILE A 794 -18.19 -33.63 -31.57
CA ILE A 794 -17.50 -33.76 -32.86
C ILE A 794 -18.51 -33.93 -34.01
N PRO A 795 -19.49 -34.86 -33.94
CA PRO A 795 -20.53 -34.98 -34.95
C PRO A 795 -21.32 -33.69 -35.16
N ARG A 796 -21.72 -33.00 -34.08
CA ARG A 796 -22.35 -31.68 -34.16
C ARG A 796 -21.50 -30.69 -34.95
N CYS A 797 -20.19 -30.61 -34.66
CA CYS A 797 -19.30 -29.68 -35.36
C CYS A 797 -19.17 -30.00 -36.86
N ASN A 798 -19.11 -31.28 -37.22
CA ASN A 798 -19.05 -31.72 -38.60
C ASN A 798 -20.35 -31.37 -39.34
N GLU A 799 -21.50 -31.59 -38.69
CA GLU A 799 -22.80 -31.30 -39.29
C GLU A 799 -23.04 -29.80 -39.45
N ILE A 800 -22.74 -28.99 -38.42
CA ILE A 800 -22.81 -27.52 -38.54
C ILE A 800 -21.91 -27.02 -39.67
N LYS A 801 -20.68 -27.55 -39.78
CA LYS A 801 -19.77 -27.17 -40.88
C LYS A 801 -20.39 -27.47 -42.25
N ARG A 802 -21.02 -28.64 -42.41
CA ARG A 802 -21.73 -29.02 -43.64
C ARG A 802 -22.90 -28.07 -43.94
N LEU A 803 -23.68 -27.69 -42.94
CA LEU A 803 -24.81 -26.76 -43.07
C LEU A 803 -24.36 -25.32 -43.38
N GLU A 804 -23.28 -24.86 -42.74
CA GLU A 804 -22.63 -23.57 -43.02
C GLU A 804 -22.09 -23.51 -44.46
N GLU A 805 -21.44 -24.57 -44.92
CA GLU A 805 -20.95 -24.70 -46.30
C GLU A 805 -22.11 -24.63 -47.32
N LYS A 806 -23.24 -25.30 -47.04
CA LYS A 806 -24.47 -25.19 -47.86
C LYS A 806 -25.03 -23.76 -47.91
N ARG A 807 -24.89 -22.99 -46.82
CA ARG A 807 -25.31 -21.57 -46.74
C ARG A 807 -24.22 -20.59 -47.22
N ASN A 808 -23.13 -21.06 -47.85
CA ASN A 808 -22.00 -20.24 -48.29
C ASN A 808 -21.32 -19.42 -47.17
N ILE A 809 -21.30 -19.95 -45.95
CA ILE A 809 -20.60 -19.38 -44.80
C ILE A 809 -19.22 -20.04 -44.69
N LYS A 810 -18.14 -19.27 -44.86
CA LYS A 810 -16.77 -19.79 -44.73
C LYS A 810 -16.22 -19.49 -43.34
N LYS A 811 -15.27 -20.31 -42.87
CA LYS A 811 -14.58 -20.11 -41.58
C LYS A 811 -13.92 -18.74 -41.42
N ILE A 812 -13.55 -18.07 -42.52
CA ILE A 812 -12.99 -16.71 -42.49
C ILE A 812 -14.06 -15.65 -42.21
N ASP A 813 -15.30 -15.92 -42.62
CA ASP A 813 -16.45 -15.04 -42.36
C ASP A 813 -16.74 -15.03 -40.86
N LEU A 814 -16.78 -16.20 -40.24
CA LEU A 814 -17.02 -16.38 -38.80
C LEU A 814 -15.96 -15.74 -37.88
N ARG A 815 -14.80 -15.35 -38.43
CA ARG A 815 -13.74 -14.65 -37.68
C ARG A 815 -13.92 -13.13 -37.67
N ARG A 816 -14.85 -12.59 -38.47
CA ARG A 816 -15.13 -11.15 -38.58
C ARG A 816 -16.41 -10.80 -37.81
N SER A 817 -16.50 -9.58 -37.29
CA SER A 817 -17.76 -9.04 -36.75
C SER A 817 -18.48 -8.20 -37.80
N ASN A 818 -19.81 -8.14 -37.75
CA ASN A 818 -20.68 -7.38 -38.67
C ASN A 818 -20.50 -5.85 -38.63
N ILE A 819 -19.67 -5.30 -37.73
CA ILE A 819 -19.52 -3.85 -37.49
C ILE A 819 -18.96 -3.06 -38.70
N ASN A 820 -18.46 -3.73 -39.75
CA ASN A 820 -17.87 -3.06 -40.91
C ASN A 820 -18.86 -2.67 -42.03
N LEU A 821 -20.17 -2.93 -41.92
CA LEU A 821 -21.14 -2.65 -42.99
C LEU A 821 -22.22 -1.61 -42.65
N THR A 822 -22.48 -1.30 -41.37
CA THR A 822 -23.63 -0.47 -40.96
C THR A 822 -23.37 1.03 -40.83
N ASN A 823 -22.16 1.53 -41.13
CA ASN A 823 -21.89 2.98 -41.08
C ASN A 823 -22.43 3.78 -42.28
N ASN A 824 -23.05 3.14 -43.28
CA ASN A 824 -23.50 3.82 -44.50
C ASN A 824 -25.02 3.83 -44.77
N SER A 825 -25.87 3.17 -43.96
CA SER A 825 -27.31 3.03 -44.30
C SER A 825 -28.30 3.51 -43.23
N GLU A 826 -27.89 3.92 -42.03
CA GLU A 826 -28.82 4.38 -40.98
C GLU A 826 -28.98 5.91 -40.98
N LYS A 827 -29.42 6.50 -42.10
CA LYS A 827 -29.84 7.92 -42.15
C LYS A 827 -31.26 8.18 -42.63
N GLU A 828 -32.02 7.15 -42.99
CA GLU A 828 -33.40 7.33 -43.40
C GLU A 828 -34.25 6.33 -42.59
N ASP A 829 -35.41 6.81 -42.13
CA ASP A 829 -36.45 6.07 -41.38
C ASP A 829 -36.46 6.21 -39.83
N GLU A 830 -36.60 7.46 -39.36
CA GLU A 830 -37.39 7.73 -38.14
C GLU A 830 -38.55 8.69 -38.47
N LYS A 831 -39.71 8.14 -38.83
CA LYS A 831 -41.02 8.77 -38.57
C LYS A 831 -42.04 7.72 -38.14
N ASP A 832 -42.86 8.16 -37.18
CA ASP A 832 -44.12 7.58 -36.70
C ASP A 832 -44.09 6.48 -35.62
N SER A 833 -44.07 6.92 -34.36
CA SER A 833 -45.16 6.64 -33.38
C SER A 833 -44.80 7.21 -32.00
N LYS A 834 -45.33 8.40 -31.69
CA LYS A 834 -45.30 8.98 -30.34
C LYS A 834 -46.51 8.43 -29.57
N ASP A 835 -46.34 7.34 -28.82
CA ASP A 835 -47.00 7.16 -27.50
C ASP A 835 -46.59 5.93 -26.65
N GLU A 836 -45.58 5.13 -27.04
CA GLU A 836 -45.03 4.06 -26.16
C GLU A 836 -43.77 4.46 -25.35
N GLY A 837 -43.36 5.73 -25.40
CA GLY A 837 -42.03 6.18 -24.99
C GLY A 837 -41.76 6.32 -23.48
N LYS A 838 -42.78 6.35 -22.61
CA LYS A 838 -42.59 6.56 -21.17
C LYS A 838 -42.38 5.26 -20.37
N ASN A 839 -43.11 4.18 -20.71
CA ASN A 839 -42.96 2.89 -20.01
C ASN A 839 -41.68 2.13 -20.42
N LYS A 840 -41.26 2.17 -21.70
CA LYS A 840 -39.99 1.58 -22.18
C LYS A 840 -38.74 2.28 -21.61
N LYS A 841 -38.81 3.58 -21.31
CA LYS A 841 -37.70 4.32 -20.66
C LYS A 841 -37.60 3.98 -19.17
N LEU A 842 -38.70 3.87 -18.45
CA LEU A 842 -38.71 3.50 -17.02
C LEU A 842 -38.21 2.07 -16.77
N THR A 843 -38.61 1.10 -17.60
CA THR A 843 -38.11 -0.29 -17.53
C THR A 843 -36.63 -0.42 -17.91
N LYS A 844 -36.17 0.28 -18.97
CA LYS A 844 -34.72 0.36 -19.31
C LYS A 844 -33.89 1.03 -18.22
N THR A 845 -34.45 1.99 -17.50
CA THR A 845 -33.73 2.70 -16.42
C THR A 845 -33.68 1.87 -15.14
N LYS A 846 -34.78 1.20 -14.75
CA LYS A 846 -34.79 0.23 -13.64
C LYS A 846 -33.85 -0.96 -13.91
N GLY A 847 -33.87 -1.55 -15.11
CA GLY A 847 -32.95 -2.63 -15.49
C GLY A 847 -31.48 -2.22 -15.51
N LYS A 848 -31.17 -0.96 -15.89
CA LYS A 848 -29.81 -0.42 -15.78
C LYS A 848 -29.39 -0.22 -14.32
N ILE A 849 -30.28 0.26 -13.46
CA ILE A 849 -30.02 0.46 -12.03
C ILE A 849 -29.79 -0.90 -11.35
N GLU A 850 -30.64 -1.89 -11.59
CA GLU A 850 -30.47 -3.25 -11.07
C GLU A 850 -29.18 -3.91 -11.55
N LYS A 851 -28.83 -3.77 -12.84
CA LYS A 851 -27.55 -4.27 -13.37
C LYS A 851 -26.35 -3.57 -12.73
N THR A 852 -26.48 -2.27 -12.42
CA THR A 852 -25.43 -1.51 -11.74
C THR A 852 -25.31 -1.91 -10.27
N CYS A 853 -26.44 -2.11 -9.56
CA CYS A 853 -26.46 -2.61 -8.19
C CYS A 853 -25.90 -4.03 -8.09
N LYS A 854 -26.30 -4.97 -8.97
CA LYS A 854 -25.74 -6.32 -9.04
C LYS A 854 -24.24 -6.30 -9.31
N ASN A 855 -23.77 -5.45 -10.23
CA ASN A 855 -22.34 -5.29 -10.51
C ASN A 855 -21.57 -4.71 -9.32
N ASN A 856 -22.15 -3.77 -8.57
CA ASN A 856 -21.52 -3.20 -7.37
C ASN A 856 -21.48 -4.21 -6.21
N LEU A 857 -22.55 -4.99 -6.02
CA LEU A 857 -22.60 -6.07 -5.03
C LEU A 857 -21.57 -7.15 -5.34
N GLY A 858 -21.49 -7.62 -6.59
CA GLY A 858 -20.49 -8.59 -7.03
C GLY A 858 -19.04 -8.10 -6.83
N LYS A 859 -18.78 -6.81 -7.08
CA LYS A 859 -17.48 -6.18 -6.77
C LYS A 859 -17.19 -6.18 -5.27
N ASN A 860 -18.16 -5.86 -4.42
CA ASN A 860 -17.99 -5.86 -2.97
C ASN A 860 -17.72 -7.27 -2.44
N ILE A 861 -18.48 -8.27 -2.89
CA ILE A 861 -18.26 -9.69 -2.54
C ILE A 861 -16.86 -10.14 -2.95
N SER A 862 -16.43 -9.77 -4.17
CA SER A 862 -15.09 -10.06 -4.66
C SER A 862 -13.99 -9.41 -3.83
N LEU A 863 -14.19 -8.16 -3.36
CA LEU A 863 -13.24 -7.47 -2.50
C LEU A 863 -13.15 -8.10 -1.11
N VAL A 864 -14.28 -8.44 -0.49
CA VAL A 864 -14.33 -9.07 0.83
C VAL A 864 -13.67 -10.46 0.79
N THR A 865 -13.98 -11.25 -0.24
CA THR A 865 -13.37 -12.56 -0.47
C THR A 865 -11.86 -12.45 -0.61
N LEU A 866 -11.41 -11.50 -1.44
CA LEU A 866 -9.99 -11.26 -1.66
C LEU A 866 -9.26 -10.87 -0.37
N ASP A 867 -9.82 -9.94 0.40
CA ASP A 867 -9.21 -9.49 1.66
C ASP A 867 -9.17 -10.62 2.70
N LYS A 868 -10.20 -11.48 2.77
CA LYS A 868 -10.20 -12.68 3.64
C LYS A 868 -9.04 -13.63 3.28
N LEU A 869 -8.93 -14.01 2.01
CA LEU A 869 -7.88 -14.92 1.54
C LEU A 869 -6.46 -14.33 1.69
N LYS A 870 -6.30 -13.02 1.48
CA LYS A 870 -5.03 -12.32 1.76
C LYS A 870 -4.70 -12.37 3.25
N GLY A 871 -5.69 -12.14 4.11
CA GLY A 871 -5.55 -12.22 5.56
C GLY A 871 -5.09 -13.60 6.03
N ASP A 872 -5.63 -14.67 5.45
CA ASP A 872 -5.22 -16.04 5.76
C ASP A 872 -3.75 -16.30 5.40
N ILE A 873 -3.28 -15.82 4.24
CA ILE A 873 -1.84 -15.92 3.87
C ILE A 873 -0.96 -15.17 4.86
N VAL A 874 -1.36 -13.95 5.24
CA VAL A 874 -0.60 -13.14 6.20
C VAL A 874 -0.55 -13.82 7.56
N GLY A 875 -1.64 -14.49 7.97
CA GLY A 875 -1.70 -15.33 9.16
C GLY A 875 -0.96 -16.67 9.04
N GLY A 876 -0.28 -16.96 7.93
CA GLY A 876 0.52 -18.17 7.74
C GLY A 876 -0.24 -19.41 7.24
N ASN A 877 -1.55 -19.31 7.00
CA ASN A 877 -2.36 -20.44 6.54
C ASN A 877 -2.06 -20.79 5.08
N ASP A 878 -2.02 -22.08 4.75
CA ASP A 878 -2.00 -22.54 3.36
C ASP A 878 -3.42 -22.61 2.80
N ILE A 879 -3.67 -21.84 1.74
CA ILE A 879 -4.97 -21.76 1.07
C ILE A 879 -4.95 -22.35 -0.34
N LYS A 880 -3.86 -23.05 -0.70
CA LYS A 880 -3.69 -23.65 -2.03
C LYS A 880 -4.89 -24.53 -2.40
N ASN A 881 -5.35 -25.37 -1.48
CA ASN A 881 -6.43 -26.32 -1.73
C ASN A 881 -7.82 -25.79 -1.32
N THR A 882 -7.92 -24.57 -0.80
CA THR A 882 -9.15 -24.07 -0.19
C THR A 882 -10.05 -23.37 -1.21
N TRP A 883 -11.03 -24.08 -1.79
CA TRP A 883 -11.96 -23.53 -2.80
C TRP A 883 -13.37 -23.20 -2.23
N ASP A 884 -13.66 -23.65 -1.00
CA ASP A 884 -15.04 -23.79 -0.50
C ASP A 884 -15.52 -22.62 0.38
N MET A 885 -14.77 -21.52 0.46
CA MET A 885 -14.88 -20.54 1.56
C MET A 885 -16.07 -19.57 1.51
N ILE A 886 -17.00 -19.68 0.56
CA ILE A 886 -18.02 -18.65 0.34
C ILE A 886 -19.41 -19.27 0.25
N VAL A 887 -20.27 -18.94 1.21
CA VAL A 887 -21.73 -18.98 1.02
C VAL A 887 -22.09 -17.71 0.26
N LYS A 888 -22.39 -17.82 -1.04
CA LYS A 888 -23.00 -16.70 -1.77
C LYS A 888 -24.48 -16.72 -1.41
N LEU A 889 -24.96 -15.69 -0.68
CA LEU A 889 -26.38 -15.55 -0.42
C LEU A 889 -27.11 -15.44 -1.78
N PRO A 890 -28.19 -16.21 -2.00
CA PRO A 890 -28.99 -16.07 -3.21
C PRO A 890 -29.55 -14.64 -3.28
N ASN A 891 -29.35 -13.98 -4.43
CA ASN A 891 -29.95 -12.68 -4.74
C ASN A 891 -31.46 -12.80 -4.94
#